data_AF-A0A1Y1V3N0-F1
#
_entry.id   AF-A0A1Y1V3N0-F1
#
_cell.length_a   1.000
_cell.length_b   1.000
_cell.length_c   1.000
_cell.angle_alpha   90.00
_cell.angle_beta   90.00
_cell.angle_gamma   90.00
#
_symmetry.space_group_name_H-M   'P 1'
#
loop_
_entity.id
_entity.type
_entity.pdbx_description
1 polymer ?
#
loop_
_entity_poly.entity_id
_entity_poly.type
_entity_poly.pdbx_seq_one_letter_code
_entity_poly.pdbx_strand_id
1 'polypeptide(L)'
;MIINAEKQRITICMKQPDMPKNFPSDALNNYVEKLNYYFNERTKDNEKLNKYDIGVYFYPYEPVDRNGRSVSSTFMVELGKILPNKNKNNNFDLVVLDDRILLNEIALMESEWVLENIKYSHPTFDLYHDLTKYVNKDDLQFHDPKILSGGLFEEKIYGIPFKYNFDVLYYHNENKYSKEYNDTQLLLEGMKNNTWNKLVELMNNNAQPLNLPFGDDNDLLNFVIEYTSNHYNLTKENDPDFIKLFYNETSVEFYTKLRDLVVSVAKNNDARNSALTTLDEAYEDFIEGKSTFFRGKASHSFIFEKKYPKNEILLSLPPKYQSATTHEYIVANKFSKFDPEILAEVALILTDKDAQLFHAENIGNIPTFDFSKKDSDTYLKAYCDFNSVICDAMDKMEKLYIRDIFKSDTMAPFFEFECFMPIKFKNYFIDNKVDDELRKPFQNLVEFNTDHLGIYGTLSIFMIFGTVILFGIIIFMTFKLREHSYIKVISPLFCNLIIIGCMLNLIKVLKFLPPYSATKVKIFLVLEALGTNLIYIPMFVVAYRIFRIYKTKTFMSNALNNKRLLISVFIAVSIAVIYRIVIVMTNRVYYLAIGTIKMVRIPKGYYSNYKLFSTIYQVYLTIVFIALMMMIIITGSRSRKFGDICYTFVIFITNISDFNVERLIVWLNEENYPLHFFIIIIFDCVLHFICVYFLVGSRIQFLLTNPEFDFNSSDDTQYIALRSKIIGMSIFRKLSSIYFTCNRNNTVRSNNSQQRDEISIESSRIKINNSYNKVENENT
;
A
#
# COMPACT_ATOMS: atom_id res chain seq x y z
N MET A 1 21.10 -58.80 -3.00
CA MET A 1 19.90 -58.20 -3.62
C MET A 1 19.76 -56.82 -3.00
N ILE A 2 20.38 -55.80 -3.61
CA ILE A 2 20.33 -54.42 -3.11
C ILE A 2 19.01 -53.85 -3.61
N ILE A 3 18.07 -53.65 -2.69
CA ILE A 3 16.84 -52.92 -2.97
C ILE A 3 17.27 -51.47 -3.14
N ASN A 4 17.33 -50.98 -4.39
CA ASN A 4 17.43 -49.54 -4.65
C ASN A 4 16.15 -48.91 -4.08
N ALA A 5 16.23 -48.32 -2.89
CA ALA A 5 15.15 -47.50 -2.36
C ALA A 5 14.90 -46.36 -3.36
N GLU A 6 13.65 -46.18 -3.76
CA GLU A 6 13.27 -45.11 -4.68
C GLU A 6 13.55 -43.77 -4.01
N LYS A 7 14.48 -43.00 -4.59
CA LYS A 7 14.89 -41.70 -4.06
C LYS A 7 13.72 -40.72 -4.09
N GLN A 8 13.64 -39.87 -3.08
CA GLN A 8 12.62 -38.81 -3.03
C GLN A 8 13.08 -37.64 -3.90
N ARG A 9 12.19 -37.11 -4.74
CA ARG A 9 12.53 -36.01 -5.66
C ARG A 9 12.18 -34.64 -5.07
N ILE A 10 13.17 -33.76 -4.96
CA ILE A 10 13.02 -32.34 -4.63
C ILE A 10 12.88 -31.57 -5.93
N THR A 11 11.78 -30.82 -6.09
CA THR A 11 11.47 -30.09 -7.32
C THR A 11 11.78 -28.59 -7.16
N ILE A 12 12.64 -28.08 -8.04
CA ILE A 12 13.04 -26.67 -8.11
C ILE A 12 12.24 -25.99 -9.23
N CYS A 13 11.54 -24.91 -8.90
CA CYS A 13 10.85 -24.09 -9.89
C CYS A 13 11.79 -22.97 -10.37
N MET A 14 11.97 -22.84 -11.68
CA MET A 14 12.84 -21.83 -12.31
C MET A 14 12.13 -21.17 -13.50
N LYS A 15 12.47 -19.90 -13.78
CA LYS A 15 12.01 -19.22 -15.00
C LYS A 15 12.57 -19.93 -16.21
N GLN A 16 11.74 -20.13 -17.24
CA GLN A 16 12.25 -20.52 -18.55
C GLN A 16 13.25 -19.45 -19.06
N PRO A 17 14.30 -19.82 -19.82
CA PRO A 17 15.24 -18.85 -20.38
C PRO A 17 14.53 -17.74 -21.18
N ASP A 18 15.11 -16.54 -21.21
CA ASP A 18 14.50 -15.35 -21.83
C ASP A 18 14.30 -15.44 -23.35
N MET A 19 15.00 -16.37 -24.02
CA MET A 19 14.90 -16.67 -25.45
C MET A 19 14.53 -18.14 -25.67
N PRO A 20 13.34 -18.61 -25.27
CA PRO A 20 13.01 -20.02 -25.25
C PRO A 20 13.03 -20.70 -26.63
N LYS A 21 12.78 -19.95 -27.72
CA LYS A 21 12.81 -20.50 -29.08
C LYS A 21 14.23 -20.67 -29.59
N ASN A 22 15.12 -19.74 -29.26
CA ASN A 22 16.51 -19.74 -29.70
C ASN A 22 17.46 -20.44 -28.72
N PHE A 23 17.03 -20.71 -27.49
CA PHE A 23 17.78 -21.50 -26.53
C PHE A 23 17.83 -22.97 -26.98
N PRO A 24 19.00 -23.64 -27.01
CA PRO A 24 19.07 -25.03 -27.45
C PRO A 24 18.21 -25.93 -26.54
N SER A 25 17.15 -26.54 -27.06
CA SER A 25 16.20 -27.35 -26.28
C SER A 25 16.88 -28.51 -25.55
N ASP A 26 17.86 -29.13 -26.21
CA ASP A 26 18.65 -30.22 -25.64
C ASP A 26 19.53 -29.74 -24.48
N ALA A 27 19.92 -28.46 -24.45
CA ALA A 27 20.74 -27.92 -23.37
C ALA A 27 19.98 -27.84 -22.05
N LEU A 28 18.68 -27.57 -22.07
CA LEU A 28 17.87 -27.52 -20.83
C LEU A 28 17.71 -28.92 -20.23
N ASN A 29 17.31 -29.91 -21.02
CA ASN A 29 17.17 -31.28 -20.53
C ASN A 29 18.52 -31.83 -20.03
N ASN A 30 19.59 -31.60 -20.79
CA ASN A 30 20.94 -31.98 -20.40
C ASN A 30 21.39 -31.25 -19.12
N TYR A 31 21.06 -29.98 -18.95
CA TYR A 31 21.35 -29.25 -17.72
C TYR A 31 20.64 -29.88 -16.50
N VAL A 32 19.37 -30.26 -16.62
CA VAL A 32 18.64 -30.92 -15.51
C VAL A 32 19.29 -32.25 -15.15
N GLU A 33 19.67 -33.06 -16.14
CA GLU A 33 20.36 -34.32 -15.92
C GLU A 33 21.73 -34.13 -15.25
N LYS A 34 22.53 -33.18 -15.75
CA LYS A 34 23.84 -32.85 -15.18
C LYS A 34 23.75 -32.25 -13.79
N LEU A 35 22.75 -31.42 -13.51
CA LEU A 35 22.53 -30.84 -12.19
C LEU A 35 22.19 -31.92 -11.17
N ASN A 36 21.32 -32.87 -11.55
CA ASN A 36 20.99 -34.01 -10.71
C ASN A 36 22.22 -34.91 -10.49
N TYR A 37 23.04 -35.13 -11.53
CA TYR A 37 24.29 -35.86 -11.41
C TYR A 37 25.28 -35.17 -10.46
N TYR A 38 25.49 -33.85 -10.63
CA TYR A 38 26.34 -33.03 -9.76
C TYR A 38 25.90 -33.16 -8.30
N PHE A 39 24.59 -33.02 -8.03
CA PHE A 39 24.03 -33.18 -6.69
C PHE A 39 24.26 -34.58 -6.11
N ASN A 40 24.02 -35.62 -6.91
CA ASN A 40 24.18 -37.00 -6.47
C ASN A 40 25.64 -37.35 -6.15
N GLU A 41 26.60 -36.87 -6.93
CA GLU A 41 28.02 -37.05 -6.61
C GLU A 41 28.44 -36.29 -5.35
N ARG A 42 27.94 -35.06 -5.17
CA ARG A 42 28.21 -34.24 -3.98
C ARG A 42 27.63 -34.83 -2.69
N THR A 43 26.52 -35.56 -2.80
CA THR A 43 25.77 -36.07 -1.65
C THR A 43 25.97 -37.56 -1.40
N LYS A 44 26.73 -38.29 -2.22
CA LYS A 44 26.87 -39.75 -2.12
C LYS A 44 27.24 -40.27 -0.72
N ASP A 45 28.12 -39.54 -0.03
CA ASP A 45 28.63 -39.88 1.30
C ASP A 45 27.81 -39.22 2.43
N ASN A 46 26.82 -38.39 2.11
CA ASN A 46 25.94 -37.74 3.08
C ASN A 46 24.69 -38.60 3.30
N GLU A 47 24.65 -39.34 4.43
CA GLU A 47 23.53 -40.23 4.78
C GLU A 47 22.16 -39.53 4.84
N LYS A 48 22.15 -38.22 5.09
CA LYS A 48 20.92 -37.42 5.15
C LYS A 48 20.42 -37.08 3.75
N LEU A 49 21.32 -36.75 2.82
CA LEU A 49 20.98 -36.20 1.50
C LEU A 49 21.02 -37.21 0.35
N ASN A 50 21.78 -38.31 0.47
CA ASN A 50 21.95 -39.30 -0.60
C ASN A 50 20.66 -40.02 -1.04
N LYS A 51 19.60 -39.90 -0.26
CA LYS A 51 18.25 -40.44 -0.53
C LYS A 51 17.37 -39.53 -1.39
N TYR A 52 17.87 -38.35 -1.78
CA TYR A 52 17.15 -37.41 -2.61
C TYR A 52 17.73 -37.33 -4.03
N ASP A 53 16.87 -36.95 -4.98
CA ASP A 53 17.22 -36.52 -6.33
C ASP A 53 16.63 -35.13 -6.59
N ILE A 54 17.16 -34.43 -7.56
CA ILE A 54 16.71 -33.09 -7.97
C ILE A 54 15.92 -33.17 -9.28
N GLY A 55 14.78 -32.48 -9.31
CA GLY A 55 14.09 -32.09 -10.53
C GLY A 55 14.07 -30.59 -10.70
N VAL A 56 14.06 -30.13 -11.95
CA VAL A 56 13.80 -28.73 -12.29
C VAL A 56 12.52 -28.66 -13.11
N TYR A 57 11.67 -27.71 -12.76
CA TYR A 57 10.51 -27.32 -13.54
C TYR A 57 10.74 -25.90 -14.07
N PHE A 58 10.76 -25.76 -15.39
CA PHE A 58 10.81 -24.46 -16.05
C PHE A 58 9.38 -23.98 -16.28
N TYR A 59 8.98 -22.91 -15.59
CA TYR A 59 7.67 -22.32 -15.81
C TYR A 59 7.68 -21.48 -17.09
N PRO A 60 6.65 -21.59 -17.94
CA PRO A 60 6.55 -20.79 -19.15
C PRO A 60 6.35 -19.32 -18.78
N TYR A 61 7.17 -18.45 -19.34
CA TYR A 61 7.08 -17.01 -19.18
C TYR A 61 6.97 -16.40 -20.58
N GLU A 62 5.75 -16.01 -20.97
CA GLU A 62 5.50 -15.39 -22.27
C GLU A 62 5.67 -13.87 -22.16
N PRO A 63 6.72 -13.26 -22.74
CA PRO A 63 7.06 -11.86 -22.48
C PRO A 63 6.02 -10.85 -22.99
N VAL A 64 5.19 -11.22 -23.99
CA VAL A 64 4.25 -10.30 -24.64
C VAL A 64 2.81 -10.69 -24.35
N ASP A 65 2.16 -10.00 -23.42
CA ASP A 65 0.69 -9.97 -23.39
C ASP A 65 0.20 -8.91 -24.39
N ARG A 66 -0.50 -9.36 -25.43
CA ARG A 66 -1.14 -8.50 -26.44
C ARG A 66 -2.19 -7.55 -25.85
N ASN A 67 -2.65 -7.80 -24.63
CA ASN A 67 -3.62 -6.99 -23.90
C ASN A 67 -2.97 -6.04 -22.88
N GLY A 68 -1.64 -5.99 -22.79
CA GLY A 68 -0.93 -5.11 -21.87
C GLY A 68 -1.09 -5.49 -20.39
N ARG A 69 -1.22 -6.77 -20.03
CA ARG A 69 -1.06 -7.19 -18.62
C ARG A 69 0.40 -7.50 -18.35
N SER A 70 0.85 -7.27 -17.12
CA SER A 70 2.23 -7.58 -16.74
C SER A 70 2.37 -9.09 -16.59
N VAL A 71 3.37 -9.63 -17.26
CA VAL A 71 3.73 -11.05 -17.20
C VAL A 71 4.30 -11.36 -15.83
N SER A 72 5.15 -10.48 -15.29
CA SER A 72 5.64 -10.52 -13.90
C SER A 72 4.48 -10.56 -12.91
N SER A 73 3.46 -9.71 -13.07
CA SER A 73 2.29 -9.71 -12.19
C SER A 73 1.49 -11.02 -12.24
N THR A 74 1.35 -11.60 -13.43
CA THR A 74 0.63 -12.86 -13.63
C THR A 74 1.39 -14.01 -12.98
N PHE A 75 2.70 -14.09 -13.22
CA PHE A 75 3.58 -15.07 -12.60
C PHE A 75 3.51 -15.02 -11.08
N MET A 76 3.58 -13.82 -10.50
CA MET A 76 3.51 -13.67 -9.04
C MET A 76 2.18 -14.09 -8.43
N VAL A 77 1.07 -13.71 -9.08
CA VAL A 77 -0.27 -14.14 -8.67
C VAL A 77 -0.43 -15.66 -8.81
N GLU A 78 0.18 -16.26 -9.83
CA GLU A 78 0.16 -17.70 -10.02
C GLU A 78 1.00 -18.45 -8.98
N LEU A 79 2.22 -17.98 -8.68
CA LEU A 79 3.04 -18.55 -7.60
C LEU A 79 2.29 -18.55 -6.27
N GLY A 80 1.69 -17.42 -5.89
CA GLY A 80 0.90 -17.31 -4.65
C GLY A 80 -0.30 -18.27 -4.59
N LYS A 81 -0.84 -18.68 -5.74
CA LYS A 81 -1.93 -19.67 -5.84
C LYS A 81 -1.43 -21.11 -5.90
N ILE A 82 -0.28 -21.36 -6.51
CA ILE A 82 0.24 -22.71 -6.75
C ILE A 82 0.95 -23.24 -5.52
N LEU A 83 1.85 -22.46 -4.90
CA LEU A 83 2.67 -22.92 -3.77
C LEU A 83 1.83 -23.47 -2.59
N PRO A 84 0.70 -22.85 -2.18
CA PRO A 84 -0.10 -23.37 -1.08
C PRO A 84 -1.00 -24.57 -1.45
N ASN A 85 -1.17 -24.86 -2.74
CA ASN A 85 -2.17 -25.82 -3.22
C ASN A 85 -1.64 -27.26 -3.25
N LYS A 86 -1.74 -27.94 -2.11
CA LYS A 86 -1.32 -29.34 -1.92
C LYS A 86 -1.99 -30.36 -2.86
N ASN A 87 -3.11 -30.00 -3.50
CA ASN A 87 -3.89 -30.89 -4.37
C ASN A 87 -3.47 -30.81 -5.85
N LYS A 88 -2.59 -29.88 -6.24
CA LYS A 88 -2.02 -29.87 -7.59
C LYS A 88 -0.79 -30.79 -7.61
N ASN A 89 -0.64 -31.56 -8.69
CA ASN A 89 0.50 -32.46 -8.92
C ASN A 89 1.87 -31.75 -9.00
N ASN A 90 1.91 -30.42 -8.92
CA ASN A 90 3.12 -29.59 -8.99
C ASN A 90 3.39 -29.00 -7.60
N ASN A 91 3.96 -29.79 -6.69
CA ASN A 91 4.52 -29.25 -5.45
C ASN A 91 5.97 -28.84 -5.73
N PHE A 92 6.24 -27.54 -5.72
CA PHE A 92 7.60 -27.01 -5.79
C PHE A 92 8.18 -26.91 -4.39
N ASP A 93 9.41 -27.37 -4.21
CA ASP A 93 10.07 -27.41 -2.91
C ASP A 93 11.03 -26.23 -2.74
N LEU A 94 11.75 -25.90 -3.82
CA LEU A 94 12.60 -24.73 -3.95
C LEU A 94 12.11 -23.89 -5.13
N VAL A 95 12.32 -22.57 -5.06
CA VAL A 95 11.97 -21.64 -6.13
C VAL A 95 13.16 -20.70 -6.37
N VAL A 96 13.54 -20.49 -7.62
CA VAL A 96 14.49 -19.44 -8.00
C VAL A 96 13.70 -18.20 -8.39
N LEU A 97 13.93 -17.09 -7.68
CA LEU A 97 13.19 -15.83 -7.82
C LEU A 97 14.13 -14.68 -8.17
N ASP A 98 13.65 -13.79 -9.01
CA ASP A 98 14.30 -12.52 -9.32
C ASP A 98 14.32 -11.59 -8.08
N ASP A 99 15.36 -10.77 -7.97
CA ASP A 99 15.55 -9.78 -6.90
C ASP A 99 14.49 -8.69 -6.88
N ARG A 100 13.76 -8.52 -7.98
CA ARG A 100 12.60 -7.64 -8.12
C ARG A 100 11.35 -8.17 -7.43
N ILE A 101 11.30 -9.47 -7.17
CA ILE A 101 10.20 -10.15 -6.48
C ILE A 101 10.51 -10.29 -4.99
N LEU A 102 11.68 -10.83 -4.64
CA LEU A 102 12.03 -11.19 -3.27
C LEU A 102 12.18 -9.95 -2.38
N LEU A 103 11.45 -9.91 -1.25
CA LEU A 103 11.48 -8.85 -0.23
C LEU A 103 11.01 -7.45 -0.67
N ASN A 104 10.48 -7.32 -1.89
CA ASN A 104 10.15 -6.02 -2.48
C ASN A 104 8.72 -5.54 -2.22
N GLU A 105 7.91 -6.37 -1.59
CA GLU A 105 6.62 -5.99 -1.01
C GLU A 105 6.78 -5.23 0.31
N ILE A 106 7.98 -5.30 0.92
CA ILE A 106 8.20 -4.87 2.29
C ILE A 106 8.65 -3.41 2.30
N ALA A 107 7.76 -2.51 2.72
CA ALA A 107 8.04 -1.10 2.90
C ALA A 107 7.33 -0.54 4.13
N LEU A 108 7.58 0.73 4.47
CA LEU A 108 6.76 1.45 5.46
C LEU A 108 5.34 1.68 4.91
N MET A 109 5.23 1.93 3.60
CA MET A 109 3.97 2.03 2.85
C MET A 109 3.75 0.74 2.07
N GLU A 110 2.93 -0.17 2.60
CA GLU A 110 2.57 -1.43 1.98
C GLU A 110 1.41 -1.26 0.99
N SER A 111 1.33 -2.17 0.02
CA SER A 111 0.36 -2.11 -1.08
C SER A 111 -0.90 -2.94 -0.79
N GLU A 112 -2.07 -2.33 -0.88
CA GLU A 112 -3.36 -3.06 -0.83
C GLU A 112 -3.49 -4.03 -2.01
N TRP A 113 -2.98 -3.66 -3.18
CA TRP A 113 -3.04 -4.49 -4.39
C TRP A 113 -2.37 -5.86 -4.20
N VAL A 114 -1.22 -5.89 -3.53
CA VAL A 114 -0.50 -7.13 -3.23
C VAL A 114 -1.37 -8.08 -2.42
N LEU A 115 -1.99 -7.58 -1.34
CA LEU A 115 -2.88 -8.37 -0.50
C LEU A 115 -4.11 -8.88 -1.27
N GLU A 116 -4.74 -8.03 -2.08
CA GLU A 116 -5.95 -8.41 -2.81
C GLU A 116 -5.71 -9.46 -3.89
N ASN A 117 -4.57 -9.37 -4.60
CA ASN A 117 -4.28 -10.22 -5.75
C ASN A 117 -3.51 -11.49 -5.39
N ILE A 118 -2.56 -11.41 -4.46
CA ILE A 118 -1.73 -12.55 -4.03
C ILE A 118 -2.37 -13.29 -2.85
N LYS A 119 -3.30 -12.66 -2.11
CA LYS A 119 -3.93 -13.17 -0.87
C LYS A 119 -3.01 -13.27 0.33
N TYR A 120 -1.79 -12.74 0.22
CA TYR A 120 -0.80 -12.65 1.29
C TYR A 120 -0.37 -11.20 1.44
N SER A 121 -0.29 -10.70 2.69
CA SER A 121 0.18 -9.34 2.96
C SER A 121 1.68 -9.22 2.73
N HIS A 122 2.42 -10.28 3.07
CA HIS A 122 3.87 -10.34 2.94
C HIS A 122 4.26 -11.65 2.23
N PRO A 123 4.09 -11.75 0.90
CA PRO A 123 4.32 -13.01 0.18
C PRO A 123 5.68 -13.66 0.49
N THR A 124 6.76 -12.90 0.67
CA THR A 124 8.06 -13.47 1.04
C THR A 124 7.99 -14.19 2.38
N PHE A 125 7.42 -13.54 3.39
CA PHE A 125 7.35 -14.11 4.75
C PHE A 125 6.28 -15.18 4.87
N ASP A 126 5.21 -15.10 4.09
CA ASP A 126 4.09 -16.03 4.17
C ASP A 126 4.34 -17.30 3.35
N LEU A 127 5.09 -17.19 2.24
CA LEU A 127 5.36 -18.30 1.32
C LEU A 127 6.72 -18.97 1.53
N TYR A 128 7.75 -18.26 2.03
CA TYR A 128 9.12 -18.79 2.08
C TYR A 128 9.72 -18.87 3.49
N HIS A 129 10.51 -19.92 3.73
CA HIS A 129 11.14 -20.16 5.03
C HIS A 129 12.20 -19.10 5.38
N ASP A 130 12.29 -18.79 6.68
CA ASP A 130 13.46 -18.14 7.27
C ASP A 130 14.54 -19.21 7.46
N LEU A 131 15.62 -19.09 6.68
CA LEU A 131 16.72 -20.05 6.60
C LEU A 131 17.83 -19.79 7.62
N THR A 132 17.73 -18.73 8.42
CA THR A 132 18.81 -18.28 9.34
C THR A 132 19.22 -19.34 10.35
N LYS A 133 18.31 -20.26 10.71
CA LYS A 133 18.59 -21.35 11.64
C LYS A 133 19.39 -22.49 11.03
N TYR A 134 19.38 -22.60 9.69
CA TYR A 134 19.91 -23.74 8.95
C TYR A 134 21.14 -23.37 8.12
N VAL A 135 21.33 -22.09 7.83
CA VAL A 135 22.42 -21.57 7.00
C VAL A 135 23.31 -20.66 7.83
N ASN A 136 24.60 -20.97 7.91
CA ASN A 136 25.57 -20.05 8.49
C ASN A 136 25.89 -18.93 7.48
N LYS A 137 25.92 -17.68 7.94
CA LYS A 137 26.29 -16.53 7.10
C LYS A 137 27.72 -16.62 6.59
N ASP A 138 28.60 -17.29 7.33
CA ASP A 138 30.01 -17.47 6.93
C ASP A 138 30.13 -18.28 5.62
N ASP A 139 29.23 -19.25 5.42
CA ASP A 139 29.19 -20.08 4.22
C ASP A 139 28.81 -19.24 2.97
N LEU A 140 28.25 -18.05 3.16
CA LEU A 140 27.79 -17.16 2.10
C LEU A 140 28.75 -15.99 1.80
N GLN A 141 29.87 -15.86 2.54
CA GLN A 141 30.76 -14.69 2.45
C GLN A 141 31.53 -14.57 1.13
N PHE A 142 31.51 -15.61 0.29
CA PHE A 142 32.14 -15.55 -1.03
C PHE A 142 31.28 -14.82 -2.07
N HIS A 143 29.99 -14.64 -1.80
CA HIS A 143 29.11 -13.84 -2.63
C HIS A 143 29.46 -12.35 -2.50
N ASP A 144 29.18 -11.58 -3.54
CA ASP A 144 29.24 -10.12 -3.48
C ASP A 144 28.31 -9.61 -2.36
N PRO A 145 28.80 -8.75 -1.44
CA PRO A 145 28.00 -8.28 -0.31
C PRO A 145 26.71 -7.58 -0.69
N LYS A 146 26.70 -6.88 -1.83
CA LYS A 146 25.52 -6.17 -2.34
C LYS A 146 24.48 -7.18 -2.85
N ILE A 147 24.92 -8.21 -3.57
CA ILE A 147 24.04 -9.31 -4.01
C ILE A 147 23.50 -10.07 -2.80
N LEU A 148 24.36 -10.47 -1.86
CA LEU A 148 23.95 -11.19 -0.65
C LEU A 148 22.89 -10.42 0.15
N SER A 149 23.04 -9.09 0.26
CA SER A 149 22.08 -8.24 0.97
C SER A 149 20.66 -8.30 0.42
N GLY A 150 20.48 -8.66 -0.86
CA GLY A 150 19.17 -8.74 -1.48
C GLY A 150 18.34 -9.95 -1.06
N GLY A 151 18.95 -10.98 -0.48
CA GLY A 151 18.27 -12.14 0.12
C GLY A 151 18.05 -12.03 1.63
N LEU A 152 18.41 -10.88 2.24
CA LEU A 152 18.40 -10.67 3.69
C LEU A 152 17.36 -9.62 4.12
N PHE A 153 16.67 -9.87 5.24
CA PHE A 153 15.82 -8.88 5.89
C PHE A 153 15.96 -8.95 7.42
N GLU A 154 16.30 -7.83 8.07
CA GLU A 154 16.54 -7.77 9.53
C GLU A 154 17.47 -8.90 10.01
N GLU A 155 18.61 -9.08 9.32
CA GLU A 155 19.59 -10.14 9.55
C GLU A 155 19.13 -11.58 9.27
N LYS A 156 17.89 -11.79 8.85
CA LYS A 156 17.36 -13.11 8.49
C LYS A 156 17.59 -13.44 7.02
N ILE A 157 17.86 -14.70 6.75
CA ILE A 157 18.10 -15.24 5.41
C ILE A 157 16.79 -15.77 4.83
N TYR A 158 16.31 -15.18 3.74
CA TYR A 158 15.12 -15.66 3.02
C TYR A 158 15.46 -16.24 1.65
N GLY A 159 16.56 -15.79 1.04
CA GLY A 159 17.06 -16.32 -0.22
C GLY A 159 18.58 -16.35 -0.27
N ILE A 160 19.12 -17.35 -0.96
CA ILE A 160 20.56 -17.52 -1.17
C ILE A 160 20.89 -17.11 -2.61
N PRO A 161 21.91 -16.27 -2.88
CA PRO A 161 22.27 -15.84 -4.22
C PRO A 161 22.48 -17.03 -5.17
N PHE A 162 21.78 -17.03 -6.29
CA PHE A 162 21.78 -18.12 -7.27
C PHE A 162 22.43 -17.71 -8.59
N LYS A 163 22.11 -16.53 -9.12
CA LYS A 163 22.59 -16.04 -10.42
C LYS A 163 22.77 -14.52 -10.41
N TYR A 164 23.78 -14.05 -11.14
CA TYR A 164 24.00 -12.65 -11.46
C TYR A 164 23.93 -12.42 -12.98
N ASN A 165 23.49 -11.24 -13.41
CA ASN A 165 23.49 -10.84 -14.81
C ASN A 165 23.45 -9.32 -15.00
N PHE A 166 23.70 -8.88 -16.23
CA PHE A 166 23.57 -7.48 -16.65
C PHE A 166 23.34 -7.36 -18.15
N ASP A 167 22.87 -6.20 -18.61
CA ASP A 167 22.56 -5.92 -20.02
C ASP A 167 23.81 -5.51 -20.81
N VAL A 168 23.94 -6.04 -22.03
CA VAL A 168 25.06 -5.80 -22.96
C VAL A 168 24.56 -5.66 -24.40
N LEU A 169 25.43 -5.16 -25.27
CA LEU A 169 25.23 -5.08 -26.72
C LEU A 169 26.16 -6.05 -27.42
N TYR A 170 25.61 -7.08 -28.05
CA TYR A 170 26.34 -8.00 -28.91
C TYR A 170 26.49 -7.43 -30.31
N TYR A 171 27.61 -7.70 -30.96
CA TYR A 171 27.90 -7.27 -32.33
C TYR A 171 28.77 -8.29 -33.07
N HIS A 172 28.64 -8.30 -34.41
CA HIS A 172 29.46 -9.15 -35.28
C HIS A 172 30.88 -8.59 -35.40
N ASN A 173 31.87 -9.47 -35.25
CA ASN A 173 33.27 -9.17 -35.49
C ASN A 173 33.55 -9.26 -36.99
N GLU A 174 33.17 -8.19 -37.68
CA GLU A 174 33.30 -8.07 -39.13
C GLU A 174 34.74 -8.21 -39.63
N ASN A 175 34.87 -8.49 -40.93
CA ASN A 175 36.18 -8.56 -41.58
C ASN A 175 36.97 -7.27 -41.35
N LYS A 176 38.16 -7.42 -40.79
CA LYS A 176 39.07 -6.30 -40.52
C LYS A 176 39.22 -5.45 -41.77
N TYR A 177 39.01 -4.14 -41.63
CA TYR A 177 39.04 -3.12 -42.69
C TYR A 177 37.80 -3.02 -43.62
N SER A 178 36.71 -3.75 -43.38
CA SER A 178 35.44 -3.44 -44.05
C SER A 178 34.89 -2.09 -43.57
N LYS A 179 33.99 -1.49 -44.36
CA LYS A 179 33.35 -0.23 -43.95
C LYS A 179 32.53 -0.45 -42.68
N GLU A 180 31.77 -1.54 -42.65
CA GLU A 180 30.92 -1.97 -41.55
C GLU A 180 31.74 -2.21 -40.28
N TYR A 181 32.93 -2.79 -40.41
CA TYR A 181 33.89 -2.95 -39.32
C TYR A 181 34.32 -1.59 -38.77
N ASN A 182 34.82 -0.69 -39.63
CA ASN A 182 35.31 0.61 -39.20
C ASN A 182 34.21 1.45 -38.55
N ASP A 183 33.01 1.46 -39.13
CA ASP A 183 31.85 2.18 -38.59
C ASP A 183 31.46 1.64 -37.21
N THR A 184 31.41 0.31 -37.05
CA THR A 184 31.11 -0.32 -35.75
C THR A 184 32.20 -0.04 -34.71
N GLN A 185 33.48 -0.10 -35.07
CA GLN A 185 34.57 0.21 -34.14
C GLN A 185 34.50 1.66 -33.64
N LEU A 186 34.17 2.62 -34.51
CA LEU A 186 33.97 4.02 -34.11
C LEU A 186 32.84 4.17 -33.08
N LEU A 187 31.75 3.40 -33.21
CA LEU A 187 30.69 3.38 -32.21
C LEU A 187 31.18 2.83 -30.87
N LEU A 188 31.91 1.72 -30.91
CA LEU A 188 32.45 1.03 -29.73
C LEU A 188 33.44 1.90 -28.94
N GLU A 189 34.35 2.58 -29.63
CA GLU A 189 35.32 3.52 -29.03
C GLU A 189 34.62 4.69 -28.31
N GLY A 190 33.46 5.11 -28.83
CA GLY A 190 32.66 6.19 -28.25
C GLY A 190 31.75 5.79 -27.08
N MET A 191 31.51 4.48 -26.84
CA MET A 191 30.46 4.01 -25.91
C MET A 191 30.53 4.62 -24.51
N LYS A 192 31.74 4.82 -23.96
CA LYS A 192 31.93 5.42 -22.62
C LYS A 192 31.36 6.84 -22.50
N ASN A 193 31.40 7.61 -23.59
CA ASN A 193 30.98 9.02 -23.59
C ASN A 193 29.63 9.22 -24.26
N ASN A 194 29.21 8.28 -25.11
CA ASN A 194 27.95 8.36 -25.84
C ASN A 194 26.76 8.14 -24.90
N THR A 195 25.67 8.86 -25.18
CA THR A 195 24.32 8.52 -24.71
C THR A 195 23.62 7.67 -25.75
N TRP A 196 22.50 7.04 -25.39
CA TRP A 196 21.63 6.37 -26.35
C TRP A 196 21.24 7.25 -27.55
N ASN A 197 20.86 8.52 -27.32
CA ASN A 197 20.55 9.45 -28.41
C ASN A 197 21.73 9.64 -29.35
N LYS A 198 22.95 9.80 -28.81
CA LYS A 198 24.14 10.01 -29.64
C LYS A 198 24.54 8.74 -30.40
N LEU A 199 24.42 7.58 -29.77
CA LEU A 199 24.68 6.30 -30.42
C LEU A 199 23.77 6.13 -31.64
N VAL A 200 22.45 6.32 -31.46
CA VAL A 200 21.48 6.16 -32.54
C VAL A 200 21.67 7.21 -33.65
N GLU A 201 22.02 8.45 -33.30
CA GLU A 201 22.38 9.48 -34.29
C GLU A 201 23.57 9.04 -35.16
N LEU A 202 24.64 8.51 -34.55
CA LEU A 202 25.82 8.01 -35.27
C LEU A 202 25.49 6.80 -36.13
N MET A 203 24.68 5.86 -35.62
CA MET A 203 24.21 4.70 -36.39
C MET A 203 23.41 5.11 -37.62
N ASN A 204 22.49 6.08 -37.48
CA ASN A 204 21.70 6.60 -38.58
C ASN A 204 22.58 7.28 -39.65
N ASN A 205 23.60 8.03 -39.25
CA ASN A 205 24.56 8.65 -40.17
C ASN A 205 25.35 7.60 -40.97
N ASN A 206 25.63 6.45 -40.37
CA ASN A 206 26.36 5.34 -40.99
C ASN A 206 25.44 4.33 -41.70
N ALA A 207 24.12 4.55 -41.71
CA ALA A 207 23.10 3.63 -42.21
C ALA A 207 23.14 2.24 -41.55
N GLN A 208 23.47 2.19 -40.25
CA GLN A 208 23.50 0.99 -39.44
C GLN A 208 22.16 0.78 -38.74
N PRO A 209 21.40 -0.29 -39.04
CA PRO A 209 20.10 -0.51 -38.41
C PRO A 209 20.24 -0.92 -36.95
N LEU A 210 19.26 -0.57 -36.13
CA LEU A 210 19.13 -1.01 -34.75
C LEU A 210 17.69 -1.44 -34.50
N ASN A 211 17.49 -2.62 -33.93
CA ASN A 211 16.21 -3.05 -33.39
C ASN A 211 16.36 -3.40 -31.90
N LEU A 212 15.51 -2.80 -31.06
CA LEU A 212 15.54 -3.05 -29.61
C LEU A 212 14.27 -3.81 -29.16
N PRO A 213 14.42 -4.91 -28.41
CA PRO A 213 13.30 -5.68 -27.89
C PRO A 213 12.78 -5.07 -26.59
N PHE A 214 11.56 -4.51 -26.62
CA PHE A 214 10.85 -4.03 -25.43
C PHE A 214 9.62 -4.87 -25.07
N GLY A 215 9.53 -6.06 -25.66
CA GLY A 215 8.48 -7.03 -25.39
C GLY A 215 8.46 -7.51 -23.95
N ASP A 216 9.62 -7.73 -23.31
CA ASP A 216 9.69 -8.11 -21.89
C ASP A 216 9.59 -6.91 -20.94
N ASP A 217 8.84 -7.06 -19.85
CA ASP A 217 8.61 -5.99 -18.85
C ASP A 217 9.92 -5.55 -18.16
N ASN A 218 10.79 -6.50 -17.83
CA ASN A 218 12.04 -6.23 -17.13
C ASN A 218 13.09 -5.61 -18.04
N ASP A 219 13.20 -6.08 -19.27
CA ASP A 219 14.12 -5.50 -20.26
C ASP A 219 13.73 -4.08 -20.68
N LEU A 220 12.43 -3.79 -20.80
CA LEU A 220 11.94 -2.44 -21.03
C LEU A 220 12.27 -1.52 -19.86
N LEU A 221 11.98 -1.95 -18.63
CA LEU A 221 12.28 -1.14 -17.45
C LEU A 221 13.79 -0.86 -17.36
N ASN A 222 14.64 -1.86 -17.61
CA ASN A 222 16.09 -1.69 -17.65
C ASN A 222 16.50 -0.60 -18.64
N PHE A 223 15.98 -0.67 -19.86
CA PHE A 223 16.29 0.29 -20.91
C PHE A 223 15.88 1.72 -20.51
N VAL A 224 14.68 1.89 -19.96
CA VAL A 224 14.21 3.21 -19.51
C VAL A 224 15.12 3.78 -18.44
N ILE A 225 15.55 2.98 -17.46
CA ILE A 225 16.42 3.44 -16.39
C ILE A 225 17.84 3.71 -16.89
N GLU A 226 18.38 2.86 -17.77
CA GLU A 226 19.65 3.11 -18.47
C GLU A 226 19.61 4.44 -19.25
N TYR A 227 18.57 4.63 -20.08
CA TYR A 227 18.34 5.88 -20.80
C TYR A 227 18.26 7.09 -19.87
N THR A 228 17.53 6.98 -18.76
CA THR A 228 17.39 8.08 -17.82
C THR A 228 18.74 8.39 -17.15
N SER A 229 19.49 7.36 -16.73
CA SER A 229 20.80 7.50 -16.09
C SER A 229 21.87 8.10 -17.00
N ASN A 230 21.72 7.94 -18.32
CA ASN A 230 22.58 8.60 -19.30
C ASN A 230 22.43 10.13 -19.28
N HIS A 231 21.30 10.64 -18.79
CA HIS A 231 20.98 12.08 -18.81
C HIS A 231 20.93 12.70 -17.41
N TYR A 232 20.59 11.92 -16.39
CA TYR A 232 20.34 12.40 -15.02
C TYR A 232 20.98 11.48 -13.99
N ASN A 233 21.27 12.02 -12.82
CA ASN A 233 21.74 11.22 -11.69
C ASN A 233 20.53 10.68 -10.91
N LEU A 234 20.44 9.35 -10.78
CA LEU A 234 19.29 8.66 -10.17
C LEU A 234 19.57 8.20 -8.73
N THR A 235 20.52 8.84 -8.05
CA THR A 235 20.89 8.50 -6.68
C THR A 235 20.44 9.59 -5.71
N LYS A 236 19.77 9.18 -4.62
CA LYS A 236 19.30 10.10 -3.57
C LYS A 236 20.42 10.92 -2.93
N GLU A 237 21.64 10.39 -2.92
CA GLU A 237 22.82 11.06 -2.37
C GLU A 237 23.19 12.30 -3.18
N ASN A 238 22.99 12.26 -4.50
CA ASN A 238 23.35 13.34 -5.40
C ASN A 238 22.15 14.26 -5.71
N ASP A 239 20.95 13.69 -5.82
CA ASP A 239 19.71 14.43 -5.98
C ASP A 239 18.58 13.76 -5.16
N PRO A 240 18.17 14.33 -4.01
CA PRO A 240 17.11 13.73 -3.19
C PRO A 240 15.72 13.77 -3.84
N ASP A 241 15.53 14.65 -4.84
CA ASP A 241 14.27 14.90 -5.52
C ASP A 241 14.24 14.33 -6.95
N PHE A 242 15.23 13.51 -7.33
CA PHE A 242 15.39 13.01 -8.71
C PHE A 242 14.13 12.33 -9.27
N ILE A 243 13.30 11.70 -8.42
CA ILE A 243 12.07 11.03 -8.87
C ILE A 243 11.04 12.04 -9.40
N LYS A 244 11.08 13.31 -8.97
CA LYS A 244 10.22 14.38 -9.51
C LYS A 244 10.46 14.61 -11.00
N LEU A 245 11.62 14.25 -11.54
CA LEU A 245 11.89 14.23 -12.98
C LEU A 245 10.79 13.50 -13.77
N PHE A 246 10.21 12.44 -13.20
CA PHE A 246 9.23 11.60 -13.88
C PHE A 246 7.81 12.17 -13.92
N TYR A 247 7.51 13.23 -13.16
CA TYR A 247 6.14 13.76 -13.09
C TYR A 247 6.01 15.29 -13.01
N ASN A 248 7.12 16.03 -12.89
CA ASN A 248 7.14 17.48 -12.94
C ASN A 248 6.79 18.04 -14.35
N GLU A 249 6.89 19.36 -14.53
CA GLU A 249 6.59 19.99 -15.83
C GLU A 249 7.58 19.59 -16.94
N THR A 250 8.84 19.34 -16.60
CA THR A 250 9.88 18.93 -17.55
C THR A 250 9.76 17.47 -17.99
N SER A 251 8.94 16.66 -17.30
CA SER A 251 8.80 15.24 -17.59
C SER A 251 8.23 14.99 -18.98
N VAL A 252 7.36 15.87 -19.49
CA VAL A 252 6.78 15.76 -20.84
C VAL A 252 7.88 15.77 -21.90
N GLU A 253 8.81 16.73 -21.81
CA GLU A 253 9.94 16.81 -22.74
C GLU A 253 10.83 15.57 -22.66
N PHE A 254 11.10 15.09 -21.44
CA PHE A 254 11.86 13.86 -21.22
C PHE A 254 11.21 12.65 -21.91
N TYR A 255 9.90 12.44 -21.69
CA TYR A 255 9.18 11.32 -22.29
C TYR A 255 9.08 11.43 -23.80
N THR A 256 8.89 12.63 -24.35
CA THR A 256 8.92 12.86 -25.79
C THR A 256 10.26 12.43 -26.39
N LYS A 257 11.39 12.86 -25.80
CA LYS A 257 12.73 12.46 -26.27
C LYS A 257 12.96 10.96 -26.19
N LEU A 258 12.51 10.32 -25.11
CA LEU A 258 12.57 8.87 -24.97
C LEU A 258 11.75 8.18 -26.07
N ARG A 259 10.53 8.64 -26.32
CA ARG A 259 9.66 8.07 -27.35
C ARG A 259 10.23 8.27 -28.75
N ASP A 260 10.78 9.44 -29.05
CA ASP A 260 11.39 9.73 -30.35
C ASP A 260 12.59 8.80 -30.62
N LEU A 261 13.40 8.51 -29.59
CA LEU A 261 14.44 7.49 -29.68
C LEU A 261 13.82 6.12 -30.02
N VAL A 262 12.79 5.68 -29.28
CA VAL A 262 12.13 4.38 -29.52
C VAL A 262 11.54 4.30 -30.93
N VAL A 263 10.91 5.37 -31.42
CA VAL A 263 10.40 5.46 -32.80
C VAL A 263 11.54 5.30 -33.80
N SER A 264 12.68 5.95 -33.58
CA SER A 264 13.81 5.93 -34.53
C SER A 264 14.50 4.57 -34.65
N VAL A 265 14.40 3.71 -33.63
CA VAL A 265 14.97 2.35 -33.63
C VAL A 265 13.92 1.27 -33.91
N ALA A 266 12.67 1.67 -34.16
CA ALA A 266 11.60 0.72 -34.39
C ALA A 266 11.44 0.40 -35.88
N LYS A 267 11.04 -0.84 -36.18
CA LYS A 267 10.62 -1.23 -37.53
C LYS A 267 9.51 -0.29 -38.03
N ASN A 268 9.65 0.20 -39.25
CA ASN A 268 8.72 1.14 -39.89
C ASN A 268 8.51 2.47 -39.13
N ASN A 269 9.42 2.87 -38.24
CA ASN A 269 9.28 4.05 -37.38
C ASN A 269 7.99 4.03 -36.55
N ASP A 270 7.60 2.86 -36.06
CA ASP A 270 6.43 2.70 -35.19
C ASP A 270 6.86 2.08 -33.85
N ALA A 271 6.83 2.89 -32.79
CA ALA A 271 7.19 2.49 -31.43
C ALA A 271 6.41 1.27 -30.92
N ARG A 272 5.20 1.02 -31.46
CA ARG A 272 4.43 -0.21 -31.18
C ARG A 272 5.21 -1.47 -31.55
N ASN A 273 5.97 -1.44 -32.63
CA ASN A 273 6.72 -2.61 -33.08
C ASN A 273 7.82 -2.96 -32.07
N SER A 274 8.61 -1.99 -31.59
CA SER A 274 9.61 -2.25 -30.55
C SER A 274 8.97 -2.68 -29.23
N ALA A 275 7.86 -2.05 -28.83
CA ALA A 275 7.10 -2.40 -27.61
C ALA A 275 6.57 -3.85 -27.60
N LEU A 276 6.38 -4.45 -28.78
CA LEU A 276 5.90 -5.82 -28.94
C LEU A 276 6.97 -6.81 -29.40
N THR A 277 8.18 -6.34 -29.76
CA THR A 277 9.27 -7.19 -30.22
C THR A 277 9.84 -7.98 -29.06
N THR A 278 9.80 -9.30 -29.18
CA THR A 278 10.40 -10.22 -28.22
C THR A 278 11.92 -10.28 -28.35
N LEU A 279 12.59 -10.77 -27.31
CA LEU A 279 14.03 -10.97 -27.34
C LEU A 279 14.44 -12.03 -28.39
N ASP A 280 13.64 -13.09 -28.57
CA ASP A 280 13.82 -14.08 -29.64
C ASP A 280 13.78 -13.45 -31.05
N GLU A 281 12.81 -12.58 -31.31
CA GLU A 281 12.69 -11.90 -32.61
C GLU A 281 13.85 -10.92 -32.87
N ALA A 282 14.28 -10.18 -31.83
CA ALA A 282 15.44 -9.30 -31.95
C ALA A 282 16.75 -10.07 -32.15
N TYR A 283 16.88 -11.26 -31.55
CA TYR A 283 17.98 -12.17 -31.80
C TYR A 283 18.00 -12.62 -33.28
N GLU A 284 16.85 -13.04 -33.81
CA GLU A 284 16.72 -13.43 -35.22
C GLU A 284 17.10 -12.29 -36.17
N ASP A 285 16.60 -11.08 -35.93
CA ASP A 285 16.97 -9.89 -36.72
C ASP A 285 18.48 -9.61 -36.70
N PHE A 286 19.13 -9.79 -35.55
CA PHE A 286 20.57 -9.59 -35.40
C PHE A 286 21.40 -10.63 -36.16
N ILE A 287 21.00 -11.91 -36.08
CA ILE A 287 21.67 -12.98 -36.82
C ILE A 287 21.49 -12.81 -38.33
N GLU A 288 20.34 -12.30 -38.78
CA GLU A 288 20.08 -12.02 -40.19
C GLU A 288 20.71 -10.70 -40.71
N GLY A 289 21.45 -9.97 -39.86
CA GLY A 289 22.08 -8.69 -40.23
C GLY A 289 21.10 -7.52 -40.37
N LYS A 290 19.87 -7.67 -39.88
CA LYS A 290 18.84 -6.62 -39.85
C LYS A 290 18.99 -5.67 -38.67
N SER A 291 19.85 -6.00 -37.70
CA SER A 291 20.26 -5.13 -36.61
C SER A 291 21.77 -5.22 -36.40
N THR A 292 22.43 -4.08 -36.18
CA THR A 292 23.88 -4.00 -35.95
C THR A 292 24.25 -4.49 -34.55
N PHE A 293 23.42 -4.15 -33.57
CA PHE A 293 23.56 -4.60 -32.19
C PHE A 293 22.38 -5.47 -31.78
N PHE A 294 22.65 -6.46 -30.94
CA PHE A 294 21.65 -7.17 -30.18
C PHE A 294 21.77 -6.83 -28.70
N ARG A 295 20.74 -6.19 -28.13
CA ARG A 295 20.65 -5.95 -26.69
C ARG A 295 20.17 -7.23 -26.01
N GLY A 296 21.01 -7.81 -25.18
CA GLY A 296 20.69 -9.02 -24.42
C GLY A 296 21.43 -9.04 -23.08
N LYS A 297 21.33 -10.15 -22.35
CA LYS A 297 22.07 -10.35 -21.10
C LYS A 297 23.48 -10.84 -21.38
N ALA A 298 24.43 -10.51 -20.51
CA ALA A 298 25.82 -10.99 -20.60
C ALA A 298 25.91 -12.54 -20.57
N SER A 299 25.00 -13.22 -19.85
CA SER A 299 24.91 -14.69 -19.86
C SER A 299 24.55 -15.29 -21.23
N HIS A 300 24.02 -14.51 -22.18
CA HIS A 300 23.71 -15.00 -23.52
C HIS A 300 24.95 -15.27 -24.37
N SER A 301 26.15 -14.86 -23.93
CA SER A 301 27.42 -15.18 -24.59
C SER A 301 27.55 -16.68 -24.83
N PHE A 302 27.09 -17.49 -23.88
CA PHE A 302 27.06 -18.94 -23.95
C PHE A 302 26.29 -19.48 -25.17
N ILE A 303 25.20 -18.83 -25.57
CA ILE A 303 24.42 -19.23 -26.75
C ILE A 303 25.24 -18.99 -28.02
N PHE A 304 25.95 -17.85 -28.07
CA PHE A 304 26.80 -17.51 -29.20
C PHE A 304 28.02 -18.41 -29.29
N GLU A 305 28.72 -18.66 -28.18
CA GLU A 305 29.90 -19.53 -28.13
C GLU A 305 29.61 -20.98 -28.52
N LYS A 306 28.39 -21.47 -28.29
CA LYS A 306 27.97 -22.81 -28.71
C LYS A 306 27.57 -22.91 -30.18
N LYS A 307 27.01 -21.85 -30.75
CA LYS A 307 26.46 -21.87 -32.12
C LYS A 307 27.44 -21.34 -33.16
N TYR A 308 28.34 -20.46 -32.77
CA TYR A 308 29.24 -19.73 -33.68
C TYR A 308 30.71 -19.92 -33.28
N PRO A 309 31.64 -19.88 -34.25
CA PRO A 309 33.07 -19.78 -34.01
C PRO A 309 33.45 -18.75 -32.93
N LYS A 310 34.47 -19.10 -32.14
CA LYS A 310 35.00 -18.22 -31.10
C LYS A 310 35.44 -16.88 -31.71
N ASN A 311 35.02 -15.78 -31.09
CA ASN A 311 35.26 -14.39 -31.50
C ASN A 311 34.50 -13.90 -32.73
N GLU A 312 33.52 -14.64 -33.24
CA GLU A 312 32.64 -14.14 -34.31
C GLU A 312 31.65 -13.10 -33.79
N ILE A 313 31.07 -13.34 -32.61
CA ILE A 313 30.17 -12.41 -31.94
C ILE A 313 30.83 -11.97 -30.64
N LEU A 314 30.97 -10.66 -30.48
CA LEU A 314 31.57 -10.03 -29.31
C LEU A 314 30.51 -9.23 -28.55
N LEU A 315 30.85 -8.74 -27.36
CA LEU A 315 29.97 -7.91 -26.54
C LEU A 315 30.64 -6.60 -26.15
N SER A 316 29.81 -5.58 -25.97
CA SER A 316 30.16 -4.28 -25.38
C SER A 316 29.13 -3.92 -24.32
N LEU A 317 29.54 -3.07 -23.38
CA LEU A 317 28.58 -2.41 -22.50
C LEU A 317 27.70 -1.42 -23.29
N PRO A 318 26.49 -1.14 -22.79
CA PRO A 318 25.64 -0.07 -23.32
C PRO A 318 26.29 1.32 -23.18
N PRO A 319 25.68 2.37 -23.80
CA PRO A 319 26.14 3.75 -23.69
C PRO A 319 26.39 4.20 -22.24
N LYS A 320 27.44 5.02 -22.06
CA LYS A 320 28.06 5.41 -20.78
C LYS A 320 28.62 4.28 -19.93
N TYR A 321 28.69 3.06 -20.45
CA TYR A 321 29.03 1.87 -19.67
C TYR A 321 28.10 1.66 -18.47
N GLN A 322 26.88 2.18 -18.56
CA GLN A 322 25.83 2.03 -17.55
C GLN A 322 24.94 0.87 -17.94
N SER A 323 24.69 -0.05 -17.01
CA SER A 323 23.87 -1.23 -17.28
C SER A 323 23.10 -1.67 -16.05
N ALA A 324 21.85 -2.08 -16.27
CA ALA A 324 21.01 -2.65 -15.26
C ALA A 324 21.48 -4.05 -14.86
N THR A 325 21.68 -4.25 -13.57
CA THR A 325 22.02 -5.57 -13.01
C THR A 325 20.77 -6.32 -12.57
N THR A 326 20.76 -7.64 -12.77
CA THR A 326 19.72 -8.54 -12.25
C THR A 326 20.33 -9.62 -11.39
N HIS A 327 19.60 -10.03 -10.36
CA HIS A 327 20.03 -11.08 -9.45
C HIS A 327 18.87 -12.06 -9.24
N GLU A 328 19.18 -13.34 -9.11
CA GLU A 328 18.21 -14.35 -8.73
C GLU A 328 18.65 -15.04 -7.44
N TYR A 329 17.69 -15.44 -6.62
CA TYR A 329 17.90 -16.13 -5.35
C TYR A 329 17.10 -17.42 -5.31
N ILE A 330 17.69 -18.46 -4.72
CA ILE A 330 16.95 -19.67 -4.39
C ILE A 330 16.30 -19.52 -3.01
N VAL A 331 15.01 -19.83 -2.92
CA VAL A 331 14.20 -19.76 -1.69
C VAL A 331 13.52 -21.10 -1.42
N ALA A 332 13.27 -21.41 -0.15
CA ALA A 332 12.59 -22.63 0.26
C ALA A 332 11.10 -22.41 0.53
N ASN A 333 10.24 -23.21 -0.10
CA ASN A 333 8.79 -23.11 0.02
C ASN A 333 8.29 -23.62 1.38
N LYS A 334 7.51 -22.81 2.11
CA LYS A 334 6.86 -23.19 3.39
C LYS A 334 5.87 -24.34 3.28
N PHE A 335 5.33 -24.55 2.09
CA PHE A 335 4.32 -25.58 1.83
C PHE A 335 4.91 -26.89 1.31
N SER A 336 6.24 -26.98 1.18
CA SER A 336 6.92 -28.24 0.86
C SER A 336 6.63 -29.31 1.92
N LYS A 337 6.71 -30.58 1.51
CA LYS A 337 6.59 -31.74 2.40
C LYS A 337 7.92 -32.11 3.05
N PHE A 338 9.03 -31.58 2.56
CA PHE A 338 10.37 -31.86 3.07
C PHE A 338 10.71 -30.97 4.27
N ASP A 339 11.63 -31.44 5.09
CA ASP A 339 12.12 -30.67 6.23
C ASP A 339 12.85 -29.39 5.74
N PRO A 340 12.57 -28.21 6.33
CA PRO A 340 13.24 -26.96 5.94
C PRO A 340 14.77 -27.03 6.02
N GLU A 341 15.32 -27.83 6.95
CA GLU A 341 16.76 -28.03 7.07
C GLU A 341 17.32 -28.77 5.84
N ILE A 342 16.61 -29.79 5.33
CA ILE A 342 16.99 -30.49 4.10
C ILE A 342 16.97 -29.51 2.92
N LEU A 343 15.92 -28.71 2.80
CA LEU A 343 15.79 -27.73 1.72
C LEU A 343 16.91 -26.67 1.77
N ALA A 344 17.28 -26.24 2.97
CA ALA A 344 18.39 -25.31 3.17
C ALA A 344 19.75 -25.92 2.77
N GLU A 345 20.03 -27.17 3.18
CA GLU A 345 21.25 -27.88 2.79
C GLU A 345 21.33 -28.10 1.27
N VAL A 346 20.22 -28.49 0.64
CA VAL A 346 20.16 -28.63 -0.82
C VAL A 346 20.39 -27.28 -1.50
N ALA A 347 19.74 -26.21 -1.03
CA ALA A 347 19.95 -24.87 -1.58
C ALA A 347 21.41 -24.42 -1.47
N LEU A 348 22.10 -24.71 -0.35
CA LEU A 348 23.53 -24.43 -0.17
C LEU A 348 24.41 -25.21 -1.15
N ILE A 349 24.18 -26.51 -1.32
CA ILE A 349 24.93 -27.33 -2.30
C ILE A 349 24.77 -26.80 -3.73
N LEU A 350 23.58 -26.29 -4.05
CA LEU A 350 23.26 -25.75 -5.38
C LEU A 350 23.78 -24.33 -5.63
N THR A 351 24.26 -23.66 -4.58
CA THR A 351 24.74 -22.27 -4.62
C THR A 351 26.18 -22.12 -4.16
N ASP A 352 26.85 -23.19 -3.73
CA ASP A 352 28.26 -23.18 -3.36
C ASP A 352 29.18 -22.75 -4.53
N LYS A 353 30.45 -22.46 -4.23
CA LYS A 353 31.41 -21.98 -5.24
C LYS A 353 31.49 -22.87 -6.47
N ASP A 354 31.56 -24.18 -6.28
CA ASP A 354 31.70 -25.13 -7.38
C ASP A 354 30.40 -25.24 -8.18
N ALA A 355 29.24 -25.14 -7.54
CA ALA A 355 27.94 -25.10 -8.19
C ALA A 355 27.77 -23.82 -9.02
N GLN A 356 28.18 -22.66 -8.50
CA GLN A 356 28.18 -21.41 -9.26
C GLN A 356 29.01 -21.52 -10.55
N LEU A 357 30.18 -22.17 -10.49
CA LEU A 357 31.00 -22.43 -11.67
C LEU A 357 30.38 -23.49 -12.59
N PHE A 358 29.76 -24.53 -12.04
CA PHE A 358 29.02 -25.54 -12.79
C PHE A 358 27.88 -24.90 -13.60
N HIS A 359 27.12 -23.99 -13.00
CA HIS A 359 26.06 -23.24 -13.68
C HIS A 359 26.63 -22.36 -14.79
N ALA A 360 27.76 -21.71 -14.56
CA ALA A 360 28.43 -20.91 -15.57
C ALA A 360 28.83 -21.74 -16.80
N GLU A 361 29.44 -22.91 -16.58
CA GLU A 361 29.89 -23.79 -17.66
C GLU A 361 28.72 -24.40 -18.45
N ASN A 362 27.61 -24.74 -17.79
CA ASN A 362 26.55 -25.54 -18.41
C ASN A 362 25.38 -24.73 -18.98
N ILE A 363 25.11 -23.54 -18.45
CA ILE A 363 24.01 -22.67 -18.91
C ILE A 363 24.40 -21.19 -19.05
N GLY A 364 25.68 -20.83 -18.86
CA GLY A 364 26.17 -19.47 -19.08
C GLY A 364 25.89 -18.50 -17.94
N ASN A 365 25.48 -18.97 -16.76
CA ASN A 365 25.23 -18.09 -15.62
C ASN A 365 26.51 -17.35 -15.20
N ILE A 366 26.37 -16.09 -14.77
CA ILE A 366 27.49 -15.38 -14.17
C ILE A 366 27.46 -15.66 -12.66
N PRO A 367 28.59 -16.14 -12.07
CA PRO A 367 28.68 -16.38 -10.64
C PRO A 367 28.38 -15.11 -9.83
N THR A 368 27.82 -15.31 -8.65
CA THR A 368 27.48 -14.23 -7.70
C THR A 368 28.67 -13.82 -6.81
N PHE A 369 29.90 -14.14 -7.23
CA PHE A 369 31.12 -13.91 -6.46
C PHE A 369 31.41 -12.43 -6.23
N ASP A 370 32.18 -12.13 -5.18
CA ASP A 370 32.73 -10.80 -4.95
C ASP A 370 33.91 -10.53 -5.89
N PHE A 371 33.62 -9.93 -7.06
CA PHE A 371 34.62 -9.65 -8.10
C PHE A 371 35.73 -8.68 -7.64
N SER A 372 35.54 -7.96 -6.52
CA SER A 372 36.61 -7.13 -5.94
C SER A 372 37.80 -7.96 -5.43
N LYS A 373 37.60 -9.27 -5.21
CA LYS A 373 38.60 -10.20 -4.70
C LYS A 373 39.31 -11.01 -5.79
N LYS A 374 39.16 -10.66 -7.07
CA LYS A 374 39.67 -11.41 -8.23
C LYS A 374 41.15 -11.78 -8.16
N ASP A 375 41.98 -10.92 -7.58
CA ASP A 375 43.42 -11.15 -7.46
C ASP A 375 43.78 -12.14 -6.35
N SER A 376 42.87 -12.36 -5.40
CA SER A 376 43.07 -13.20 -4.21
C SER A 376 42.32 -14.54 -4.23
N ASP A 377 41.22 -14.64 -4.99
CA ASP A 377 40.40 -15.86 -5.08
C ASP A 377 40.73 -16.66 -6.35
N THR A 378 41.24 -17.87 -6.17
CA THR A 378 41.63 -18.76 -7.27
C THR A 378 40.47 -19.20 -8.15
N TYR A 379 39.27 -19.36 -7.59
CA TYR A 379 38.07 -19.73 -8.35
C TYR A 379 37.62 -18.61 -9.28
N LEU A 380 37.66 -17.39 -8.76
CA LEU A 380 37.29 -16.19 -9.51
C LEU A 380 38.30 -15.91 -10.62
N LYS A 381 39.59 -16.11 -10.34
CA LYS A 381 40.64 -16.02 -11.36
C LYS A 381 40.43 -17.03 -12.49
N ALA A 382 40.16 -18.29 -12.16
CA ALA A 382 39.88 -19.33 -13.16
C ALA A 382 38.64 -19.00 -14.01
N TYR A 383 37.58 -18.47 -13.41
CA TYR A 383 36.41 -18.01 -14.14
C TYR A 383 36.74 -16.87 -15.11
N CYS A 384 37.50 -15.86 -14.68
CA CYS A 384 37.87 -14.73 -15.52
C CYS A 384 38.90 -15.07 -16.60
N ASP A 385 39.76 -16.07 -16.37
CA ASP A 385 40.66 -16.57 -17.41
C ASP A 385 39.88 -17.21 -18.57
N PHE A 386 38.74 -17.85 -18.27
CA PHE A 386 37.86 -18.43 -19.28
C PHE A 386 36.89 -17.41 -19.89
N ASN A 387 36.35 -16.49 -19.08
CA ASN A 387 35.32 -15.51 -19.45
C ASN A 387 35.85 -14.07 -19.41
N SER A 388 37.04 -13.83 -19.98
CA SER A 388 37.75 -12.55 -19.85
C SER A 388 36.92 -11.34 -20.30
N VAL A 389 36.15 -11.49 -21.39
CA VAL A 389 35.32 -10.41 -21.94
C VAL A 389 34.21 -9.98 -20.96
N ILE A 390 33.60 -10.94 -20.25
CA ILE A 390 32.56 -10.65 -19.25
C ILE A 390 33.21 -9.96 -18.04
N CYS A 391 34.35 -10.47 -17.56
CA CYS A 391 35.05 -9.85 -16.42
C CYS A 391 35.52 -8.43 -16.75
N ASP A 392 36.05 -8.19 -17.96
CA ASP A 392 36.46 -6.87 -18.42
C ASP A 392 35.27 -5.90 -18.50
N ALA A 393 34.10 -6.38 -18.92
CA ALA A 393 32.87 -5.58 -18.93
C ALA A 393 32.43 -5.27 -17.50
N MET A 394 32.44 -6.25 -16.59
CA MET A 394 32.07 -6.06 -15.18
C MET A 394 32.97 -5.05 -14.47
N ASP A 395 34.27 -5.04 -14.77
CA ASP A 395 35.24 -4.09 -14.19
C ASP A 395 34.98 -2.64 -14.64
N LYS A 396 34.49 -2.45 -15.88
CA LYS A 396 34.27 -1.12 -16.49
C LYS A 396 32.86 -0.58 -16.25
N MET A 397 31.93 -1.44 -15.89
CA MET A 397 30.51 -1.14 -15.83
C MET A 397 30.14 -0.32 -14.59
N GLU A 398 29.37 0.75 -14.82
CA GLU A 398 28.62 1.42 -13.78
C GLU A 398 27.30 0.66 -13.55
N LYS A 399 27.22 -0.02 -12.40
CA LYS A 399 26.12 -0.92 -12.05
C LYS A 399 24.86 -0.14 -11.65
N LEU A 400 23.75 -0.36 -12.35
CA LEU A 400 22.45 0.21 -11.98
C LEU A 400 21.59 -0.83 -11.24
N TYR A 401 21.40 -0.60 -9.95
CA TYR A 401 20.51 -1.41 -9.10
C TYR A 401 19.10 -0.80 -9.11
N ILE A 402 18.25 -1.25 -10.05
CA ILE A 402 16.92 -0.64 -10.29
C ILE A 402 16.07 -0.58 -9.02
N ARG A 403 16.07 -1.65 -8.22
CA ARG A 403 15.35 -1.70 -6.94
C ARG A 403 15.75 -0.56 -5.99
N ASP A 404 17.05 -0.26 -5.92
CA ASP A 404 17.57 0.74 -4.98
C ASP A 404 17.20 2.17 -5.39
N ILE A 405 17.09 2.42 -6.70
CA ILE A 405 16.62 3.70 -7.24
C ILE A 405 15.21 3.99 -6.72
N PHE A 406 14.32 3.00 -6.75
CA PHE A 406 12.92 3.17 -6.34
C PHE A 406 12.64 2.79 -4.87
N LYS A 407 13.67 2.76 -4.02
CA LYS A 407 13.52 2.43 -2.60
C LYS A 407 13.28 3.70 -1.77
N SER A 408 12.08 3.84 -1.19
CA SER A 408 11.76 4.94 -0.27
C SER A 408 10.70 4.56 0.76
N ASP A 409 10.73 5.22 1.92
CA ASP A 409 9.77 4.98 3.00
C ASP A 409 8.34 5.38 2.62
N THR A 410 8.16 6.36 1.72
CA THR A 410 6.84 6.85 1.30
C THR A 410 6.38 6.29 -0.05
N MET A 411 7.28 5.66 -0.81
CA MET A 411 6.95 5.13 -2.14
C MET A 411 6.11 3.85 -2.04
N ALA A 412 5.39 3.52 -3.11
CA ALA A 412 4.79 2.19 -3.20
C ALA A 412 5.91 1.14 -3.15
N PRO A 413 5.64 -0.07 -2.62
CA PRO A 413 6.61 -1.15 -2.67
C PRO A 413 7.06 -1.40 -4.11
N PHE A 414 8.34 -1.69 -4.29
CA PHE A 414 8.91 -1.92 -5.63
C PHE A 414 8.19 -3.06 -6.38
N PHE A 415 7.65 -4.01 -5.63
CA PHE A 415 6.78 -5.06 -6.15
C PHE A 415 5.60 -4.53 -6.98
N GLU A 416 4.92 -3.49 -6.48
CA GLU A 416 3.80 -2.87 -7.19
C GLU A 416 4.29 -2.07 -8.40
N PHE A 417 5.43 -1.39 -8.26
CA PHE A 417 6.07 -0.66 -9.34
C PHE A 417 6.38 -1.57 -10.53
N GLU A 418 7.01 -2.72 -10.29
CA GLU A 418 7.35 -3.71 -11.32
C GLU A 418 6.10 -4.24 -12.05
N CYS A 419 5.01 -4.48 -11.32
CA CYS A 419 3.77 -5.01 -11.90
C CYS A 419 3.05 -4.04 -12.85
N PHE A 420 3.31 -2.74 -12.75
CA PHE A 420 2.50 -1.73 -13.42
C PHE A 420 3.28 -0.78 -14.31
N MET A 421 4.47 -0.34 -13.91
CA MET A 421 5.20 0.68 -14.67
C MET A 421 5.70 0.22 -16.04
N PRO A 422 6.20 -1.01 -16.23
CA PRO A 422 6.55 -1.49 -17.58
C PRO A 422 5.37 -1.45 -18.55
N ILE A 423 4.18 -1.88 -18.11
CA ILE A 423 2.94 -1.78 -18.90
C ILE A 423 2.67 -0.34 -19.30
N LYS A 424 2.81 0.58 -18.35
CA LYS A 424 2.57 2.00 -18.56
C LYS A 424 3.50 2.61 -19.62
N PHE A 425 4.76 2.20 -19.64
CA PHE A 425 5.68 2.55 -20.73
C PHE A 425 5.27 1.95 -22.07
N LYS A 426 4.87 0.67 -22.11
CA LYS A 426 4.37 0.04 -23.35
C LYS A 426 3.15 0.78 -23.91
N ASN A 427 2.16 1.03 -23.07
CA ASN A 427 0.95 1.77 -23.45
C ASN A 427 1.30 3.19 -23.92
N TYR A 428 2.24 3.87 -23.26
CA TYR A 428 2.70 5.18 -23.71
C TYR A 428 3.33 5.13 -25.11
N PHE A 429 4.16 4.12 -25.41
CA PHE A 429 4.74 3.97 -26.73
C PHE A 429 3.68 3.76 -27.82
N ILE A 430 2.62 2.99 -27.50
CA ILE A 430 1.50 2.68 -28.40
C ILE A 430 0.54 3.87 -28.57
N ASP A 431 0.07 4.47 -27.47
CA ASP A 431 -1.03 5.44 -27.46
C ASP A 431 -0.57 6.91 -27.39
N ASN A 432 0.71 7.16 -27.07
CA ASN A 432 1.33 8.48 -26.94
C ASN A 432 0.62 9.44 -25.95
N LYS A 433 0.14 8.90 -24.82
CA LYS A 433 -0.52 9.68 -23.76
C LYS A 433 0.37 9.78 -22.52
N VAL A 434 1.11 10.87 -22.39
CA VAL A 434 2.08 11.06 -21.29
C VAL A 434 1.41 11.13 -19.91
N ASP A 435 0.34 11.91 -19.76
CA ASP A 435 -0.24 12.21 -18.45
C ASP A 435 -0.85 10.98 -17.76
N ASP A 436 -1.75 10.27 -18.46
CA ASP A 436 -2.48 9.12 -17.90
C ASP A 436 -1.63 7.84 -17.82
N GLU A 437 -0.64 7.70 -18.72
CA GLU A 437 0.22 6.53 -18.72
C GLU A 437 1.44 6.71 -17.82
N LEU A 438 2.09 7.87 -17.75
CA LEU A 438 3.37 8.00 -17.05
C LEU A 438 3.34 8.98 -15.88
N ARG A 439 2.94 10.24 -16.10
CA ARG A 439 3.07 11.27 -15.04
C ARG A 439 2.22 10.96 -13.82
N LYS A 440 0.92 10.67 -14.00
CA LYS A 440 0.04 10.34 -12.88
C LYS A 440 0.50 9.08 -12.14
N PRO A 441 0.88 7.97 -12.81
CA PRO A 441 1.41 6.80 -12.10
C PRO A 441 2.70 7.05 -11.33
N PHE A 442 3.66 7.80 -11.88
CA PHE A 442 4.87 8.18 -11.13
C PHE A 442 4.57 9.14 -9.98
N GLN A 443 3.59 10.03 -10.14
CA GLN A 443 3.13 10.88 -9.04
C GLN A 443 2.53 10.03 -7.92
N ASN A 444 1.60 9.14 -8.23
CA ASN A 444 0.97 8.23 -7.27
C ASN A 444 1.95 7.21 -6.66
N LEU A 445 3.08 6.94 -7.32
CA LEU A 445 4.15 6.11 -6.77
C LEU A 445 4.77 6.77 -5.52
N VAL A 446 4.88 8.09 -5.48
CA VAL A 446 5.58 8.83 -4.43
C VAL A 446 4.63 9.54 -3.47
N GLU A 447 3.58 10.15 -4.01
CA GLU A 447 2.74 11.13 -3.33
C GLU A 447 1.37 10.55 -2.98
N PHE A 448 0.85 10.95 -1.83
CA PHE A 448 -0.51 10.66 -1.40
C PHE A 448 -1.43 11.85 -1.70
N ASN A 449 -2.74 11.60 -1.82
CA ASN A 449 -3.70 12.70 -1.99
C ASN A 449 -3.66 13.72 -0.84
N THR A 450 -3.29 13.21 0.34
CA THR A 450 -3.16 13.97 1.59
C THR A 450 -1.91 14.84 1.65
N ASP A 451 -0.95 14.69 0.73
CA ASP A 451 0.25 15.54 0.68
C ASP A 451 -0.06 16.91 0.06
N HIS A 452 -1.04 16.98 -0.86
CA HIS A 452 -1.36 18.18 -1.65
C HIS A 452 -2.64 18.89 -1.21
N LEU A 453 -2.92 18.91 0.09
CA LEU A 453 -4.12 19.58 0.60
C LEU A 453 -4.07 21.11 0.52
N GLY A 454 -2.87 21.68 0.33
CA GLY A 454 -2.66 23.13 0.19
C GLY A 454 -3.32 23.95 1.30
N ILE A 455 -4.03 25.01 0.91
CA ILE A 455 -4.72 25.90 1.87
C ILE A 455 -5.83 25.19 2.65
N TYR A 456 -6.52 24.22 2.03
CA TYR A 456 -7.62 23.49 2.66
C TYR A 456 -7.13 22.60 3.80
N GLY A 457 -5.96 21.97 3.66
CA GLY A 457 -5.32 21.22 4.76
C GLY A 457 -5.01 22.10 5.96
N THR A 458 -4.51 23.31 5.70
CA THR A 458 -4.21 24.30 6.75
C THR A 458 -5.50 24.79 7.42
N LEU A 459 -6.54 25.10 6.65
CA LEU A 459 -7.84 25.49 7.18
C LEU A 459 -8.49 24.38 8.02
N SER A 460 -8.39 23.12 7.60
CA SER A 460 -8.85 21.96 8.38
C SER A 460 -8.20 21.91 9.76
N ILE A 461 -6.88 22.10 9.82
CA ILE A 461 -6.13 22.12 11.09
C ILE A 461 -6.64 23.26 11.99
N PHE A 462 -6.80 24.48 11.45
CA PHE A 462 -7.34 25.60 12.21
C PHE A 462 -8.76 25.35 12.74
N MET A 463 -9.63 24.73 11.93
CA MET A 463 -11.00 24.38 12.35
C MET A 463 -11.01 23.37 13.50
N ILE A 464 -10.15 22.34 13.45
CA ILE A 464 -10.01 21.38 14.55
C ILE A 464 -9.55 22.09 15.83
N PHE A 465 -8.46 22.86 15.75
CA PHE A 465 -7.93 23.57 16.92
C PHE A 465 -8.90 24.60 17.49
N GLY A 466 -9.61 25.35 16.65
CA GLY A 466 -10.65 26.28 17.07
C GLY A 466 -11.77 25.57 17.83
N THR A 467 -12.21 24.41 17.35
CA THR A 467 -13.24 23.59 18.01
C THR A 467 -12.74 23.02 19.34
N VAL A 468 -11.48 22.56 19.40
CA VAL A 468 -10.86 22.07 20.65
C VAL A 468 -10.74 23.19 21.69
N ILE A 469 -10.35 24.40 21.30
CA ILE A 469 -10.29 25.57 22.20
C ILE A 469 -11.69 25.87 22.75
N LEU A 470 -12.71 25.86 21.90
CA LEU A 470 -14.10 26.07 22.31
C LEU A 470 -14.57 25.02 23.33
N PHE A 471 -14.22 23.75 23.12
CA PHE A 471 -14.50 22.70 24.10
C PHE A 471 -13.74 22.92 25.42
N GLY A 472 -12.52 23.46 25.37
CA GLY A 472 -11.76 23.85 26.57
C GLY A 472 -12.50 24.91 27.39
N ILE A 473 -13.07 25.91 26.73
CA ILE A 473 -13.92 26.94 27.36
C ILE A 473 -15.16 26.30 28.00
N ILE A 474 -15.82 25.36 27.32
CA ILE A 474 -17.00 24.66 27.85
C ILE A 474 -16.65 23.81 29.10
N ILE A 475 -15.50 23.12 29.08
CA ILE A 475 -14.99 22.39 30.26
C ILE A 475 -14.76 23.36 31.43
N PHE A 476 -14.13 24.50 31.18
CA PHE A 476 -13.89 25.53 32.20
C PHE A 476 -15.20 26.04 32.79
N MET A 477 -16.20 26.36 31.95
CA MET A 477 -17.52 26.80 32.41
C MET A 477 -18.26 25.71 33.19
N THR A 478 -18.18 24.45 32.76
CA THR A 478 -18.77 23.31 33.47
C THR A 478 -18.14 23.12 34.84
N PHE A 479 -16.82 23.35 34.96
CA PHE A 479 -16.12 23.32 36.23
C PHE A 479 -16.54 24.49 37.14
N LYS A 480 -16.63 25.71 36.61
CA LYS A 480 -17.06 26.90 37.35
C LYS A 480 -18.49 26.77 37.89
N LEU A 481 -19.40 26.22 37.09
CA LEU A 481 -20.83 26.06 37.44
C LEU A 481 -21.15 24.72 38.11
N ARG A 482 -20.14 23.94 38.54
CA ARG A 482 -20.32 22.56 39.04
C ARG A 482 -21.23 22.45 40.27
N GLU A 483 -21.32 23.51 41.06
CA GLU A 483 -22.07 23.54 42.32
C GLU A 483 -23.56 23.88 42.10
N HIS A 484 -23.90 24.45 40.94
CA HIS A 484 -25.27 24.81 40.59
C HIS A 484 -26.14 23.56 40.43
N SER A 485 -27.33 23.57 41.02
CA SER A 485 -28.27 22.42 41.06
C SER A 485 -28.55 21.85 39.67
N TYR A 486 -28.58 22.68 38.63
CA TYR A 486 -28.85 22.24 37.25
C TYR A 486 -27.68 21.46 36.58
N ILE A 487 -26.44 21.72 36.99
CA ILE A 487 -25.22 21.08 36.44
C ILE A 487 -24.79 19.90 37.31
N LYS A 488 -24.98 19.97 38.63
CA LYS A 488 -24.61 18.90 39.58
C LYS A 488 -25.20 17.53 39.23
N VAL A 489 -26.38 17.54 38.60
CA VAL A 489 -27.24 16.38 38.33
C VAL A 489 -26.66 15.49 37.24
N ILE A 490 -26.04 16.12 36.24
CA ILE A 490 -25.42 15.41 35.12
C ILE A 490 -24.01 14.93 35.44
N SER A 491 -23.55 15.14 36.68
CA SER A 491 -22.21 14.76 37.14
C SER A 491 -21.12 15.42 36.28
N PRO A 492 -20.81 16.71 36.52
CA PRO A 492 -19.97 17.54 35.64
C PRO A 492 -18.58 16.94 35.38
N LEU A 493 -18.04 16.17 36.32
CA LEU A 493 -16.79 15.46 36.18
C LEU A 493 -16.81 14.44 35.02
N PHE A 494 -17.87 13.63 34.91
CA PHE A 494 -17.99 12.64 33.83
C PHE A 494 -18.29 13.32 32.49
N CYS A 495 -19.06 14.41 32.48
CA CYS A 495 -19.24 15.23 31.28
C CYS A 495 -17.91 15.79 30.76
N ASN A 496 -17.05 16.31 31.65
CA ASN A 496 -15.72 16.79 31.25
C ASN A 496 -14.85 15.68 30.66
N LEU A 497 -14.89 14.45 31.21
CA LEU A 497 -14.18 13.31 30.63
C LEU A 497 -14.70 12.96 29.22
N ILE A 498 -16.01 12.99 29.01
CA ILE A 498 -16.62 12.76 27.69
C ILE A 498 -16.18 13.84 26.69
N ILE A 499 -16.16 15.12 27.10
CA ILE A 499 -15.71 16.23 26.24
C ILE A 499 -14.22 16.06 25.88
N ILE A 500 -13.37 15.63 26.81
CA ILE A 500 -11.97 15.29 26.52
C ILE A 500 -11.90 14.15 25.49
N GLY A 501 -12.74 13.12 25.64
CA GLY A 501 -12.87 12.06 24.65
C GLY A 501 -13.25 12.59 23.26
N CYS A 502 -14.22 13.50 23.16
CA CYS A 502 -14.59 14.18 21.91
C CYS A 502 -13.43 15.00 21.32
N MET A 503 -12.64 15.71 22.14
CA MET A 503 -11.45 16.43 21.66
C MET A 503 -10.43 15.47 21.04
N LEU A 504 -10.15 14.34 21.70
CA LEU A 504 -9.23 13.32 21.18
C LEU A 504 -9.75 12.70 19.88
N ASN A 505 -11.07 12.47 19.78
CA ASN A 505 -11.71 11.98 18.56
C ASN A 505 -11.56 12.97 17.38
N LEU A 506 -11.63 14.29 17.62
CA LEU A 506 -11.36 15.28 16.57
C LEU A 506 -9.88 15.29 16.16
N ILE A 507 -8.97 15.21 17.13
CA ILE A 507 -7.51 15.20 16.88
C ILE A 507 -7.11 13.96 16.07
N LYS A 508 -7.80 12.82 16.23
CA LYS A 508 -7.44 11.56 15.57
C LYS A 508 -7.41 11.67 14.04
N VAL A 509 -8.19 12.57 13.44
CA VAL A 509 -8.26 12.74 11.97
C VAL A 509 -6.93 13.24 11.40
N LEU A 510 -6.09 13.87 12.22
CA LEU A 510 -4.73 14.27 11.85
C LEU A 510 -3.80 13.07 11.55
N LYS A 511 -4.25 11.82 11.81
CA LYS A 511 -3.53 10.60 11.45
C LYS A 511 -3.27 10.47 9.94
N PHE A 512 -4.14 11.04 9.10
CA PHE A 512 -4.06 10.98 7.64
C PHE A 512 -3.08 11.98 7.01
N LEU A 513 -2.69 13.03 7.75
CA LEU A 513 -1.80 14.07 7.24
C LEU A 513 -0.32 13.64 7.30
N PRO A 514 0.58 14.19 6.49
CA PRO A 514 2.03 14.01 6.68
C PRO A 514 2.54 14.73 7.95
N PRO A 515 3.75 14.43 8.46
CA PRO A 515 4.66 13.37 8.01
C PRO A 515 4.22 11.97 8.47
N TYR A 516 4.53 10.96 7.67
CA TYR A 516 4.21 9.56 7.95
C TYR A 516 5.35 8.86 8.68
N SER A 517 5.03 8.13 9.73
CA SER A 517 6.00 7.29 10.44
C SER A 517 5.31 6.19 11.21
N ALA A 518 6.02 5.08 11.45
CA ALA A 518 5.50 4.02 12.31
C ALA A 518 5.15 4.55 13.71
N THR A 519 5.97 5.46 14.26
CA THR A 519 5.71 6.13 15.55
C THR A 519 4.39 6.90 15.55
N LYS A 520 4.08 7.60 14.47
CA LYS A 520 2.81 8.32 14.34
C LYS A 520 1.63 7.34 14.43
N VAL A 521 1.63 6.25 13.67
CA VAL A 521 0.57 5.23 13.74
C VAL A 521 0.43 4.67 15.16
N LYS A 522 1.55 4.37 15.82
CA LYS A 522 1.58 3.88 17.21
C LYS A 522 0.89 4.85 18.19
N ILE A 523 1.22 6.14 18.11
CA ILE A 523 0.62 7.18 18.96
C ILE A 523 -0.88 7.31 18.68
N PHE A 524 -1.27 7.40 17.41
CA PHE A 524 -2.68 7.57 17.04
C PHE A 524 -3.54 6.35 17.40
N LEU A 525 -2.99 5.12 17.36
CA LEU A 525 -3.69 3.92 17.80
C LEU A 525 -4.02 3.96 19.31
N VAL A 526 -3.08 4.43 20.13
CA VAL A 526 -3.29 4.60 21.59
C VAL A 526 -4.24 5.77 21.86
N LEU A 527 -4.09 6.88 21.14
CA LEU A 527 -4.94 8.06 21.27
C LEU A 527 -6.40 7.76 20.88
N GLU A 528 -6.62 6.99 19.81
CA GLU A 528 -7.94 6.54 19.39
C GLU A 528 -8.59 5.69 20.49
N ALA A 529 -7.86 4.74 21.06
CA ALA A 529 -8.36 3.92 22.15
C ALA A 529 -8.71 4.75 23.41
N LEU A 530 -7.85 5.70 23.77
CA LEU A 530 -8.09 6.61 24.89
C LEU A 530 -9.33 7.47 24.64
N GLY A 531 -9.45 8.08 23.45
CA GLY A 531 -10.58 8.92 23.06
C GLY A 531 -11.90 8.15 23.11
N THR A 532 -11.98 7.01 22.42
CA THR A 532 -13.18 6.17 22.39
C THR A 532 -13.60 5.71 23.79
N ASN A 533 -12.66 5.23 24.62
CA ASN A 533 -13.00 4.77 25.97
C ASN A 533 -13.36 5.92 26.93
N LEU A 534 -12.79 7.11 26.76
CA LEU A 534 -13.18 8.32 27.52
C LEU A 534 -14.57 8.84 27.16
N ILE A 535 -15.13 8.45 26.02
CA ILE A 535 -16.54 8.71 25.68
C ILE A 535 -17.44 7.63 26.28
N TYR A 536 -17.19 6.35 25.96
CA TYR A 536 -18.12 5.27 26.31
C TYR A 536 -18.14 4.91 27.79
N ILE A 537 -16.98 4.82 28.45
CA ILE A 537 -16.91 4.32 29.83
C ILE A 537 -17.50 5.30 30.84
N PRO A 538 -17.17 6.62 30.82
CA PRO A 538 -17.85 7.57 31.70
C PRO A 538 -19.36 7.61 31.47
N MET A 539 -19.79 7.49 30.21
CA MET A 539 -21.20 7.49 29.88
C MET A 539 -21.93 6.22 30.37
N PHE A 540 -21.30 5.05 30.23
CA PHE A 540 -21.78 3.80 30.82
C PHE A 540 -21.96 3.93 32.32
N VAL A 541 -20.99 4.54 33.02
CA VAL A 541 -21.03 4.73 34.47
C VAL A 541 -22.16 5.69 34.90
N VAL A 542 -22.36 6.79 34.17
CA VAL A 542 -23.49 7.70 34.42
C VAL A 542 -24.82 7.00 34.19
N ALA A 543 -24.97 6.28 33.08
CA ALA A 543 -26.18 5.51 32.77
C ALA A 543 -26.46 4.43 33.83
N TYR A 544 -25.41 3.69 34.24
CA TYR A 544 -25.48 2.67 35.29
C TYR A 544 -25.89 3.26 36.63
N ARG A 545 -25.30 4.41 37.03
CA ARG A 545 -25.68 5.12 38.26
C ARG A 545 -27.17 5.44 38.26
N ILE A 546 -27.69 5.98 37.16
CA ILE A 546 -29.11 6.36 37.11
C ILE A 546 -30.02 5.13 37.04
N PHE A 547 -29.65 4.12 36.26
CA PHE A 547 -30.35 2.83 36.20
C PHE A 547 -30.49 2.21 37.59
N ARG A 548 -29.42 2.23 38.41
CA ARG A 548 -29.45 1.70 39.78
C ARG A 548 -30.38 2.50 40.69
N ILE A 549 -30.33 3.84 40.62
CA ILE A 549 -31.23 4.72 41.39
C ILE A 549 -32.71 4.39 41.13
N TYR A 550 -33.09 4.12 39.88
CA TYR A 550 -34.47 3.78 39.53
C TYR A 550 -34.87 2.32 39.82
N LYS A 551 -33.91 1.39 39.92
CA LYS A 551 -34.20 -0.03 40.13
C LYS A 551 -34.26 -0.42 41.61
N THR A 552 -33.40 0.13 42.47
CA THR A 552 -33.39 -0.19 43.91
C THR A 552 -34.10 0.90 44.70
N LYS A 553 -35.33 0.64 45.18
CA LYS A 553 -36.06 1.52 46.10
C LYS A 553 -35.38 1.70 47.48
N THR A 554 -34.28 0.99 47.73
CA THR A 554 -33.50 1.04 48.98
C THR A 554 -32.17 1.77 48.74
N PHE A 555 -31.98 2.85 49.51
CA PHE A 555 -30.87 3.78 49.41
C PHE A 555 -29.57 3.19 50.00
N MET A 556 -28.88 2.30 49.26
CA MET A 556 -27.49 1.93 49.60
C MET A 556 -26.54 3.04 49.09
N SER A 557 -26.51 4.18 49.78
CA SER A 557 -25.80 5.40 49.33
C SER A 557 -24.28 5.26 49.25
N ASN A 558 -23.67 4.37 50.05
CA ASN A 558 -22.22 4.25 50.17
C ASN A 558 -21.52 3.61 48.95
N ALA A 559 -22.25 2.87 48.11
CA ALA A 559 -21.70 2.19 46.93
C ALA A 559 -21.70 3.06 45.65
N LEU A 560 -22.30 4.26 45.69
CA LEU A 560 -22.48 5.17 44.55
C LEU A 560 -21.66 6.47 44.69
N ASN A 561 -20.62 6.45 45.51
CA ASN A 561 -19.74 7.61 45.69
C ASN A 561 -19.00 7.94 44.39
N ASN A 562 -19.08 9.20 43.92
CA ASN A 562 -18.41 9.71 42.73
C ASN A 562 -16.92 9.34 42.69
N LYS A 563 -16.22 9.34 43.84
CA LYS A 563 -14.81 8.96 43.93
C LYS A 563 -14.57 7.51 43.51
N ARG A 564 -15.43 6.57 43.94
CA ARG A 564 -15.31 5.14 43.60
C ARG A 564 -15.65 4.90 42.14
N LEU A 565 -16.70 5.53 41.63
CA LEU A 565 -17.10 5.45 40.22
C LEU A 565 -16.01 6.00 39.29
N LEU A 566 -15.38 7.11 39.67
CA LEU A 566 -14.24 7.68 38.93
C LEU A 566 -13.04 6.71 38.88
N ILE A 567 -12.70 6.08 40.02
CA ILE A 567 -11.65 5.05 40.07
C ILE A 567 -11.99 3.89 39.12
N SER A 568 -13.24 3.42 39.12
CA SER A 568 -13.69 2.36 38.19
C SER A 568 -13.57 2.78 36.72
N VAL A 569 -13.90 4.03 36.36
CA VAL A 569 -13.68 4.56 35.01
C VAL A 569 -12.21 4.51 34.64
N PHE A 570 -11.32 5.03 35.50
CA PHE A 570 -9.89 5.03 35.21
C PHE A 570 -9.31 3.63 35.06
N ILE A 571 -9.72 2.67 35.90
CA ILE A 571 -9.29 1.28 35.78
C ILE A 571 -9.73 0.69 34.43
N ALA A 572 -11.00 0.84 34.05
CA ALA A 572 -11.52 0.29 32.79
C ALA A 572 -10.85 0.91 31.56
N VAL A 573 -10.67 2.24 31.54
CA VAL A 573 -9.94 2.93 30.47
C VAL A 573 -8.48 2.47 30.43
N SER A 574 -7.82 2.32 31.58
CA SER A 574 -6.42 1.87 31.65
C SER A 574 -6.25 0.47 31.09
N ILE A 575 -7.16 -0.47 31.37
CA ILE A 575 -7.12 -1.83 30.81
C ILE A 575 -7.17 -1.79 29.28
N ALA A 576 -8.09 -1.01 28.70
CA ALA A 576 -8.24 -0.89 27.25
C ALA A 576 -7.01 -0.23 26.59
N VAL A 577 -6.42 0.77 27.24
CA VAL A 577 -5.20 1.45 26.77
C VAL A 577 -3.98 0.53 26.88
N ILE A 578 -3.80 -0.18 27.99
CA ILE A 578 -2.71 -1.15 28.18
C ILE A 578 -2.76 -2.23 27.10
N TYR A 579 -3.95 -2.76 26.81
CA TYR A 579 -4.13 -3.73 25.71
C TYR A 579 -3.59 -3.20 24.38
N ARG A 580 -3.89 -1.94 24.05
CA ARG A 580 -3.40 -1.30 22.81
C ARG A 580 -1.90 -0.99 22.84
N ILE A 581 -1.35 -0.61 23.99
CA ILE A 581 0.10 -0.42 24.17
C ILE A 581 0.83 -1.74 23.95
N VAL A 582 0.33 -2.85 24.50
CA VAL A 582 0.92 -4.19 24.28
C VAL A 582 0.95 -4.51 22.80
N ILE A 583 -0.15 -4.32 22.07
CA ILE A 583 -0.21 -4.56 20.61
C ILE A 583 0.85 -3.74 19.86
N VAL A 584 0.98 -2.45 20.19
CA VAL A 584 1.93 -1.52 19.57
C VAL A 584 3.39 -1.91 19.80
N MET A 585 3.68 -2.52 20.95
CA MET A 585 5.03 -2.95 21.33
C MET A 585 5.37 -4.32 20.75
N THR A 586 4.40 -5.22 20.60
CA THR A 586 4.65 -6.60 20.14
C THR A 586 4.52 -6.79 18.62
N ASN A 587 3.77 -5.94 17.93
CA ASN A 587 3.49 -6.11 16.50
C ASN A 587 4.23 -5.07 15.64
N ARG A 588 4.58 -5.46 14.42
CA ARG A 588 5.07 -4.53 13.40
C ARG A 588 3.92 -3.62 12.98
N VAL A 589 4.22 -2.33 12.86
CA VAL A 589 3.28 -1.28 12.48
C VAL A 589 3.72 -0.72 11.14
N TYR A 590 2.76 -0.53 10.24
CA TYR A 590 2.99 -0.08 8.86
C TYR A 590 1.79 0.73 8.38
N TYR A 591 1.93 1.40 7.25
CA TYR A 591 0.81 1.99 6.53
C TYR A 591 0.41 1.07 5.38
N LEU A 592 -0.88 0.85 5.19
CA LEU A 592 -1.44 0.29 3.97
C LEU A 592 -1.90 1.46 3.11
N ALA A 593 -1.33 1.59 1.91
CA ALA A 593 -1.81 2.53 0.91
C ALA A 593 -3.08 1.97 0.27
N ILE A 594 -4.22 2.59 0.56
CA ILE A 594 -5.49 2.30 -0.12
C ILE A 594 -5.43 2.91 -1.50
N GLY A 595 -5.70 2.11 -2.52
CA GLY A 595 -5.43 2.45 -3.92
C GLY A 595 -4.14 1.79 -4.45
N THR A 596 -3.75 2.17 -5.66
CA THR A 596 -2.60 1.58 -6.38
C THR A 596 -1.85 2.68 -7.12
N ILE A 597 -0.69 2.45 -7.73
CA ILE A 597 -0.03 3.49 -8.54
C ILE A 597 -0.89 3.97 -9.73
N LYS A 598 -1.89 3.19 -10.16
CA LYS A 598 -2.84 3.62 -11.21
C LYS A 598 -3.85 4.65 -10.73
N MET A 599 -4.09 4.70 -9.42
CA MET A 599 -5.10 5.54 -8.80
C MET A 599 -4.47 6.36 -7.69
N VAL A 600 -5.19 7.34 -7.16
CA VAL A 600 -4.62 8.13 -6.07
C VAL A 600 -4.53 7.26 -4.81
N ARG A 601 -3.47 7.42 -4.02
CA ARG A 601 -3.24 6.65 -2.78
C ARG A 601 -3.63 7.42 -1.53
N ILE A 602 -4.16 6.69 -0.54
CA ILE A 602 -4.48 7.22 0.80
C ILE A 602 -3.81 6.32 1.86
N PRO A 603 -2.99 6.87 2.77
CA PRO A 603 -2.29 6.07 3.76
C PRO A 603 -3.21 5.75 4.95
N LYS A 604 -3.31 4.47 5.31
CA LYS A 604 -4.03 4.01 6.50
C LYS A 604 -3.13 3.18 7.41
N GLY A 605 -3.06 3.49 8.70
CA GLY A 605 -2.21 2.76 9.64
C GLY A 605 -2.76 1.36 9.98
N TYR A 606 -1.92 0.35 9.88
CA TYR A 606 -2.18 -1.06 10.22
C TYR A 606 -1.06 -1.66 11.08
N TYR A 607 -1.28 -2.88 11.57
CA TYR A 607 -0.30 -3.64 12.33
C TYR A 607 -0.50 -5.14 12.09
N SER A 608 0.54 -5.95 12.36
CA SER A 608 0.47 -7.40 12.18
C SER A 608 -0.72 -8.01 12.94
N ASN A 609 -1.42 -8.96 12.32
CA ASN A 609 -2.64 -9.57 12.85
C ASN A 609 -3.77 -8.57 13.17
N TYR A 610 -3.82 -7.44 12.46
CA TYR A 610 -4.83 -6.39 12.62
C TYR A 610 -6.25 -6.94 12.77
N LYS A 611 -6.66 -7.87 11.88
CA LYS A 611 -8.01 -8.44 11.89
C LYS A 611 -8.36 -9.05 13.23
N LEU A 612 -7.51 -9.91 13.78
CA LEU A 612 -7.76 -10.60 15.05
C LEU A 612 -7.88 -9.61 16.21
N PHE A 613 -6.85 -8.79 16.41
CA PHE A 613 -6.77 -7.89 17.56
C PHE A 613 -7.78 -6.74 17.48
N SER A 614 -8.07 -6.23 16.27
CA SER A 614 -9.10 -5.23 16.04
C SER A 614 -10.49 -5.82 16.28
N THR A 615 -10.77 -7.05 15.83
CA THR A 615 -12.04 -7.74 16.12
C THR A 615 -12.24 -7.94 17.62
N ILE A 616 -11.21 -8.37 18.37
CA ILE A 616 -11.30 -8.49 19.84
C ILE A 616 -11.70 -7.16 20.48
N TYR A 617 -11.05 -6.06 20.04
CA TYR A 617 -11.35 -4.72 20.55
C TYR A 617 -12.77 -4.24 20.16
N GLN A 618 -13.20 -4.50 18.92
CA GLN A 618 -14.55 -4.19 18.45
C GLN A 618 -15.62 -4.98 19.20
N VAL A 619 -15.39 -6.26 19.49
CA VAL A 619 -16.29 -7.09 20.32
C VAL A 619 -16.40 -6.50 21.72
N TYR A 620 -15.27 -6.12 22.35
CA TYR A 620 -15.28 -5.43 23.64
C TYR A 620 -16.13 -4.15 23.61
N LEU A 621 -15.91 -3.27 22.63
CA LEU A 621 -16.69 -2.04 22.48
C LEU A 621 -18.18 -2.33 22.21
N THR A 622 -18.48 -3.36 21.41
CA THR A 622 -19.86 -3.77 21.09
C THR A 622 -20.59 -4.27 22.32
N ILE A 623 -19.93 -5.04 23.19
CA ILE A 623 -20.51 -5.48 24.47
C ILE A 623 -20.83 -4.28 25.36
N VAL A 624 -19.90 -3.32 25.48
CA VAL A 624 -20.12 -2.07 26.23
C VAL A 624 -21.31 -1.29 25.65
N PHE A 625 -21.37 -1.15 24.33
CA PHE A 625 -22.44 -0.46 23.62
C PHE A 625 -23.81 -1.12 23.82
N ILE A 626 -23.92 -2.44 23.66
CA ILE A 626 -25.17 -3.20 23.86
C ILE A 626 -25.63 -3.07 25.31
N ALA A 627 -24.73 -3.23 26.27
CA ALA A 627 -25.05 -3.10 27.69
C ALA A 627 -25.55 -1.68 28.02
N LEU A 628 -24.92 -0.66 27.44
CA LEU A 628 -25.33 0.72 27.58
C LEU A 628 -26.72 0.95 26.97
N MET A 629 -26.98 0.50 25.75
CA MET A 629 -28.29 0.60 25.08
C MET A 629 -29.39 -0.09 25.88
N MET A 630 -29.14 -1.30 26.40
CA MET A 630 -30.08 -2.02 27.28
C MET A 630 -30.41 -1.22 28.54
N MET A 631 -29.40 -0.64 29.20
CA MET A 631 -29.61 0.20 30.38
C MET A 631 -30.42 1.46 30.05
N ILE A 632 -30.15 2.12 28.92
CA ILE A 632 -30.91 3.29 28.47
C ILE A 632 -32.37 2.92 28.21
N ILE A 633 -32.64 1.84 27.46
CA ILE A 633 -34.01 1.41 27.13
C ILE A 633 -34.80 1.07 28.40
N ILE A 634 -34.20 0.31 29.32
CA ILE A 634 -34.86 -0.07 30.57
C ILE A 634 -35.11 1.17 31.45
N THR A 635 -34.18 2.10 31.52
CA THR A 635 -34.35 3.32 32.33
C THR A 635 -35.36 4.29 31.71
N GLY A 636 -35.36 4.44 30.38
CA GLY A 636 -36.31 5.25 29.63
C GLY A 636 -37.75 4.76 29.75
N SER A 637 -37.97 3.44 29.74
CA SER A 637 -39.31 2.87 29.96
C SER A 637 -39.89 3.15 31.36
N ARG A 638 -39.03 3.35 32.37
CA ARG A 638 -39.42 3.56 33.77
C ARG A 638 -39.58 5.02 34.18
N SER A 639 -39.02 5.96 33.42
CA SER A 639 -39.05 7.38 33.77
C SER A 639 -39.33 8.24 32.54
N ARG A 640 -40.56 8.79 32.44
CA ARG A 640 -40.90 9.82 31.44
C ARG A 640 -40.06 11.10 31.59
N LYS A 641 -39.50 11.35 32.79
CA LYS A 641 -38.57 12.45 33.08
C LYS A 641 -37.12 12.16 32.63
N PHE A 642 -36.79 10.89 32.39
CA PHE A 642 -35.51 10.43 31.84
C PHE A 642 -35.47 10.53 30.30
N GLY A 643 -36.61 10.84 29.66
CA GLY A 643 -36.71 11.14 28.22
C GLY A 643 -35.93 12.38 27.77
N ASP A 644 -35.42 13.20 28.71
CA ASP A 644 -34.52 14.34 28.45
C ASP A 644 -33.04 13.95 28.23
N ILE A 645 -32.75 12.65 28.10
CA ILE A 645 -31.37 12.17 28.07
C ILE A 645 -30.75 12.25 26.69
N CYS A 646 -30.04 13.36 26.53
CA CYS A 646 -29.12 13.68 25.45
C CYS A 646 -28.00 12.63 25.26
N TYR A 647 -27.69 11.80 26.27
CA TYR A 647 -26.62 10.79 26.18
C TYR A 647 -26.84 9.76 25.06
N THR A 648 -28.09 9.32 24.83
CA THR A 648 -28.42 8.42 23.72
C THR A 648 -28.09 9.05 22.37
N PHE A 649 -28.44 10.32 22.18
CA PHE A 649 -28.13 11.06 20.96
C PHE A 649 -26.62 11.25 20.79
N VAL A 650 -25.89 11.58 21.85
CA VAL A 650 -24.42 11.70 21.82
C VAL A 650 -23.79 10.38 21.37
N ILE A 651 -24.25 9.23 21.88
CA ILE A 651 -23.73 7.91 21.48
C ILE A 651 -23.96 7.61 20.02
N PHE A 652 -25.18 7.84 19.53
CA PHE A 652 -25.49 7.58 18.13
C PHE A 652 -24.72 8.53 17.22
N ILE A 653 -24.70 9.83 17.53
CA ILE A 653 -23.99 10.82 16.72
C ILE A 653 -22.48 10.54 16.72
N THR A 654 -21.85 10.24 17.86
CA THR A 654 -20.42 9.93 17.90
C THR A 654 -20.09 8.63 17.14
N ASN A 655 -20.88 7.56 17.28
CA ASN A 655 -20.67 6.34 16.48
C ASN A 655 -20.83 6.59 14.98
N ILE A 656 -21.87 7.34 14.60
CA ILE A 656 -22.14 7.69 13.21
C ILE A 656 -21.01 8.57 12.69
N SER A 657 -20.52 9.56 13.44
CA SER A 657 -19.39 10.41 13.06
C SER A 657 -18.13 9.56 12.85
N ASP A 658 -17.78 8.74 13.85
CA ASP A 658 -16.57 7.92 13.83
C ASP A 658 -16.54 6.95 12.64
N PHE A 659 -17.68 6.33 12.32
CA PHE A 659 -17.78 5.41 11.18
C PHE A 659 -17.78 6.15 9.83
N ASN A 660 -18.55 7.24 9.71
CA ASN A 660 -18.70 7.92 8.43
C ASN A 660 -17.48 8.76 8.07
N VAL A 661 -16.87 9.47 9.01
CA VAL A 661 -15.72 10.36 8.72
C VAL A 661 -14.54 9.57 8.18
N GLU A 662 -14.15 8.47 8.83
CA GLU A 662 -13.05 7.64 8.35
C GLU A 662 -13.35 7.03 6.98
N ARG A 663 -14.58 6.57 6.76
CA ARG A 663 -14.98 5.99 5.47
C ARG A 663 -15.06 7.03 4.34
N LEU A 664 -15.56 8.23 4.63
CA LEU A 664 -15.66 9.33 3.67
C LEU A 664 -14.29 9.83 3.24
N ILE A 665 -13.33 9.95 4.17
CA ILE A 665 -11.94 10.36 3.87
C ILE A 665 -11.28 9.39 2.89
N VAL A 666 -11.55 8.08 3.04
CA VAL A 666 -11.01 7.04 2.15
C VAL A 666 -11.75 6.99 0.81
N TRP A 667 -13.07 7.17 0.81
CA TRP A 667 -13.90 6.95 -0.38
C TRP A 667 -13.92 8.14 -1.36
N LEU A 668 -13.86 9.38 -0.87
CA LEU A 668 -13.98 10.59 -1.70
C LEU A 668 -12.67 10.98 -2.43
N ASN A 669 -11.96 9.98 -2.97
CA ASN A 669 -10.61 10.09 -3.54
C ASN A 669 -10.58 10.71 -4.97
N GLU A 670 -11.44 11.68 -5.27
CA GLU A 670 -11.66 12.24 -6.61
C GLU A 670 -11.02 13.62 -6.82
N GLU A 671 -11.19 14.18 -8.01
CA GLU A 671 -10.84 15.57 -8.35
C GLU A 671 -11.43 16.53 -7.30
N ASN A 672 -10.60 17.38 -6.70
CA ASN A 672 -10.91 18.25 -5.55
C ASN A 672 -10.89 17.60 -4.15
N TYR A 673 -10.16 16.49 -3.97
CA TYR A 673 -9.90 15.90 -2.65
C TYR A 673 -9.59 16.90 -1.52
N PRO A 674 -8.76 17.96 -1.72
CA PRO A 674 -8.50 18.94 -0.67
C PRO A 674 -9.76 19.62 -0.12
N LEU A 675 -10.70 19.97 -1.02
CA LEU A 675 -11.97 20.58 -0.63
C LEU A 675 -12.88 19.56 0.07
N HIS A 676 -12.98 18.33 -0.45
CA HIS A 676 -13.75 17.27 0.18
C HIS A 676 -13.23 16.96 1.59
N PHE A 677 -11.91 16.85 1.76
CA PHE A 677 -11.28 16.68 3.06
C PHE A 677 -11.70 17.80 4.01
N PHE A 678 -11.61 19.07 3.60
CA PHE A 678 -12.03 20.20 4.42
C PHE A 678 -13.52 20.16 4.82
N ILE A 679 -14.41 19.83 3.89
CA ILE A 679 -15.85 19.69 4.17
C ILE A 679 -16.11 18.58 5.20
N ILE A 680 -15.43 17.43 5.09
CA ILE A 680 -15.55 16.33 6.06
C ILE A 680 -15.09 16.78 7.45
N ILE A 681 -14.01 17.57 7.54
CA ILE A 681 -13.54 18.11 8.83
C ILE A 681 -14.54 19.08 9.43
N ILE A 682 -15.14 19.98 8.63
CA ILE A 682 -16.22 20.85 9.10
C ILE A 682 -17.38 20.02 9.63
N PHE A 683 -17.79 19.01 8.87
CA PHE A 683 -18.88 18.11 9.26
C PHE A 683 -18.58 17.42 10.59
N ASP A 684 -17.38 16.87 10.77
CA ASP A 684 -16.96 16.21 12.01
C ASP A 684 -16.93 17.19 13.21
N CYS A 685 -16.41 18.40 13.00
CA CYS A 685 -16.40 19.45 14.02
C CYS A 685 -17.83 19.86 14.43
N VAL A 686 -18.74 20.02 13.47
CA VAL A 686 -20.14 20.39 13.72
C VAL A 686 -20.86 19.27 14.47
N LEU A 687 -20.68 18.00 14.07
CA LEU A 687 -21.28 16.86 14.77
C LEU A 687 -20.82 16.78 16.23
N HIS A 688 -19.52 16.90 16.47
CA HIS A 688 -18.98 16.90 17.83
C HIS A 688 -19.44 18.13 18.63
N PHE A 689 -19.56 19.31 18.00
CA PHE A 689 -20.10 20.49 18.64
C PHE A 689 -21.55 20.29 19.08
N ILE A 690 -22.38 19.72 18.21
CA ILE A 690 -23.77 19.36 18.51
C ILE A 690 -23.82 18.36 19.68
N CYS A 691 -22.95 17.34 19.70
CA CYS A 691 -22.83 16.40 20.81
C CYS A 691 -22.55 17.11 22.14
N VAL A 692 -21.54 17.97 22.20
CA VAL A 692 -21.15 18.68 23.43
C VAL A 692 -22.24 19.68 23.84
N TYR A 693 -22.90 20.33 22.88
CA TYR A 693 -24.02 21.23 23.13
C TYR A 693 -25.20 20.49 23.78
N PHE A 694 -25.59 19.34 23.26
CA PHE A 694 -26.64 18.51 23.88
C PHE A 694 -26.21 17.93 25.22
N LEU A 695 -24.94 17.55 25.38
CA LEU A 695 -24.42 17.01 26.63
C LEU A 695 -24.52 18.01 27.80
N VAL A 696 -23.97 19.22 27.62
CA VAL A 696 -23.86 20.24 28.68
C VAL A 696 -24.11 21.67 28.20
N GLY A 697 -23.82 22.00 26.94
CA GLY A 697 -23.87 23.38 26.44
C GLY A 697 -25.24 24.03 26.56
N SER A 698 -26.32 23.32 26.25
CA SER A 698 -27.71 23.81 26.40
C SER A 698 -28.04 24.24 27.84
N ARG A 699 -27.49 23.53 28.83
CA ARG A 699 -27.68 23.84 30.26
C ARG A 699 -26.87 25.05 30.68
N ILE A 700 -25.62 25.16 30.22
CA ILE A 700 -24.77 26.32 30.47
C ILE A 700 -25.40 27.58 29.88
N GLN A 701 -25.86 27.51 28.62
CA GLN A 701 -26.52 28.62 27.96
C GLN A 701 -27.79 29.06 28.72
N PHE A 702 -28.59 28.12 29.21
CA PHE A 702 -29.77 28.43 30.01
C PHE A 702 -29.42 29.22 31.28
N LEU A 703 -28.36 28.83 31.99
CA LEU A 703 -27.89 29.51 33.20
C LEU A 703 -27.27 30.88 32.92
N LEU A 704 -26.55 31.03 31.80
CA LEU A 704 -26.00 32.33 31.40
C LEU A 704 -27.09 33.32 31.01
N THR A 705 -28.16 32.86 30.37
CA THR A 705 -29.30 33.71 29.98
C THR A 705 -30.22 34.04 31.16
N ASN A 706 -30.22 33.22 32.22
CA ASN A 706 -31.07 33.40 33.40
C ASN A 706 -30.24 33.37 34.70
N PRO A 707 -29.41 34.40 34.97
CA PRO A 707 -28.51 34.41 36.11
C PRO A 707 -29.23 34.50 37.48
N GLU A 708 -30.49 34.94 37.50
CA GLU A 708 -31.30 35.10 38.74
C GLU A 708 -31.97 33.81 39.22
N PHE A 709 -31.75 32.68 38.54
CA PHE A 709 -32.39 31.40 38.82
C PHE A 709 -31.71 30.61 39.96
N ASP A 710 -31.68 31.14 41.18
CA ASP A 710 -31.16 30.43 42.37
C ASP A 710 -32.27 29.61 43.07
N PHE A 711 -32.21 28.28 42.95
CA PHE A 711 -33.09 27.37 43.69
C PHE A 711 -32.48 27.04 45.07
N ASN A 712 -32.96 27.74 46.10
CA ASN A 712 -32.77 27.37 47.51
C ASN A 712 -33.89 26.42 48.00
N SER A 713 -34.14 25.31 47.30
CA SER A 713 -35.04 24.26 47.81
C SER A 713 -34.30 22.94 47.99
N SER A 714 -34.36 22.41 49.20
CA SER A 714 -33.74 21.18 49.67
C SER A 714 -34.41 19.90 49.14
N ASP A 715 -35.06 19.95 47.98
CA ASP A 715 -35.84 18.85 47.43
C ASP A 715 -35.29 18.43 46.05
N ASP A 716 -34.34 17.50 46.08
CA ASP A 716 -33.70 16.89 44.89
C ASP A 716 -34.71 16.17 43.96
N THR A 717 -36.01 16.13 44.29
CA THR A 717 -37.06 15.45 43.52
C THR A 717 -37.77 16.35 42.49
N GLN A 718 -37.61 17.68 42.56
CA GLN A 718 -38.20 18.62 41.60
C GLN A 718 -37.27 18.93 40.41
N TYR A 719 -36.95 17.89 39.64
CA TYR A 719 -36.39 18.07 38.30
C TYR A 719 -37.45 18.63 37.34
N ILE A 720 -37.30 19.89 36.94
CA ILE A 720 -38.01 20.45 35.79
C ILE A 720 -37.37 19.85 34.54
N ALA A 721 -38.17 19.10 33.78
CA ALA A 721 -37.78 18.62 32.46
C ALA A 721 -37.50 19.81 31.54
N LEU A 722 -36.46 19.73 30.69
CA LEU A 722 -36.23 20.59 29.53
C LEU A 722 -37.28 20.37 28.43
N ARG A 723 -38.51 19.98 28.81
CA ARG A 723 -39.65 20.25 27.96
C ARG A 723 -39.89 21.74 28.04
N SER A 724 -39.21 22.49 27.17
CA SER A 724 -39.75 23.78 26.76
C SER A 724 -41.19 23.50 26.36
N LYS A 725 -42.16 23.93 27.18
CA LYS A 725 -43.40 24.43 26.62
C LYS A 725 -42.95 25.28 25.45
N ILE A 726 -43.36 24.90 24.26
CA ILE A 726 -42.95 25.46 22.98
C ILE A 726 -43.04 27.00 23.06
N ILE A 727 -41.98 27.67 23.51
CA ILE A 727 -41.83 29.13 23.48
C ILE A 727 -41.44 29.54 22.05
N GLY A 728 -40.90 28.60 21.26
CA GLY A 728 -40.66 28.75 19.82
C GLY A 728 -41.93 29.06 19.00
N MET A 729 -43.12 28.56 19.40
CA MET A 729 -44.39 28.97 18.76
C MET A 729 -44.85 30.35 19.20
N SER A 730 -44.42 30.87 20.36
CA SER A 730 -44.76 32.25 20.74
C SER A 730 -43.90 33.28 20.00
N ILE A 731 -42.65 32.93 19.67
CA ILE A 731 -41.76 33.77 18.88
C ILE A 731 -42.14 33.70 17.39
N PHE A 732 -42.47 32.51 16.85
CA PHE A 732 -43.02 32.40 15.49
C PHE A 732 -44.44 32.97 15.37
N ARG A 733 -45.29 32.91 16.41
CA ARG A 733 -46.58 33.64 16.41
C ARG A 733 -46.41 35.15 16.57
N LYS A 734 -45.38 35.63 17.28
CA LYS A 734 -45.05 37.07 17.31
C LYS A 734 -44.52 37.55 15.97
N LEU A 735 -43.69 36.77 15.29
CA LEU A 735 -43.22 37.07 13.93
C LEU A 735 -44.34 36.97 12.88
N SER A 736 -45.29 36.03 13.01
CA SER A 736 -46.47 35.99 12.13
C SER A 736 -47.46 37.13 12.41
N SER A 737 -47.49 37.69 13.63
CA SER A 737 -48.32 38.87 13.95
C SER A 737 -47.70 40.20 13.49
N ILE A 738 -46.39 40.23 13.20
CA ILE A 738 -45.69 41.43 12.70
C ILE A 738 -45.79 41.55 11.17
N TYR A 739 -46.11 40.47 10.45
CA TYR A 739 -46.29 40.49 8.98
C TYR A 739 -47.73 40.75 8.49
N PHE A 740 -48.68 41.06 9.38
CA PHE A 740 -50.06 41.39 8.99
C PHE A 740 -50.55 42.73 9.55
N THR A 741 -49.70 43.76 9.54
CA THR A 741 -50.12 45.14 9.81
C THR A 741 -49.51 46.11 8.80
N CYS A 742 -49.86 45.93 7.51
CA CYS A 742 -49.74 47.00 6.53
C CYS A 742 -50.75 46.81 5.39
N ASN A 743 -52.04 47.04 5.66
CA ASN A 743 -52.95 47.78 4.77
C ASN A 743 -54.38 47.81 5.34
N ARG A 744 -54.76 48.95 5.93
CA ARG A 744 -56.04 49.64 5.63
C ARG A 744 -56.18 50.86 6.55
N ASN A 745 -55.92 52.04 5.98
CA ASN A 745 -56.62 53.24 6.39
C ASN A 745 -57.82 53.43 5.45
N ASN A 746 -58.90 53.94 6.05
CA ASN A 746 -60.13 54.47 5.46
C ASN A 746 -61.12 53.37 5.00
N THR A 747 -62.39 53.34 5.39
CA THR A 747 -63.33 54.46 5.64
C THR A 747 -64.60 53.93 6.35
N VAL A 748 -65.11 54.71 7.31
CA VAL A 748 -66.53 55.13 7.47
C VAL A 748 -67.66 54.08 7.69
N ARG A 749 -68.33 54.25 8.86
CA ARG A 749 -69.76 54.06 9.20
C ARG A 749 -70.53 52.85 8.61
N SER A 750 -71.11 52.01 9.46
CA SER A 750 -72.48 52.19 10.02
C SER A 750 -73.02 50.90 10.66
N ASN A 751 -73.75 51.12 11.75
CA ASN A 751 -74.77 50.37 12.50
C ASN A 751 -75.27 48.96 12.11
N ASN A 752 -75.72 48.29 13.19
CA ASN A 752 -76.76 47.26 13.29
C ASN A 752 -76.39 45.83 12.82
N SER A 753 -76.82 44.74 13.42
CA SER A 753 -77.66 44.41 14.60
C SER A 753 -77.79 42.88 14.62
N GLN A 754 -77.87 42.25 15.81
CA GLN A 754 -78.50 40.93 16.08
C GLN A 754 -77.93 39.73 15.27
N GLN A 755 -78.11 38.44 15.54
CA GLN A 755 -78.77 37.54 16.50
C GLN A 755 -77.98 36.22 16.28
N ARG A 756 -77.50 35.53 17.32
CA ARG A 756 -78.12 34.35 17.96
C ARG A 756 -78.38 33.13 17.04
N ASP A 757 -78.11 31.99 17.68
CA ASP A 757 -78.58 30.62 17.43
C ASP A 757 -77.69 29.74 16.53
N GLU A 758 -77.07 28.65 17.02
CA GLU A 758 -77.53 27.40 17.65
C GLU A 758 -77.71 26.24 16.62
N ILE A 759 -77.23 25.05 17.05
CA ILE A 759 -77.75 23.71 16.70
C ILE A 759 -77.24 23.04 15.40
N SER A 760 -76.22 22.19 15.62
CA SER A 760 -76.12 20.72 15.39
C SER A 760 -76.64 19.99 14.14
N ILE A 761 -76.06 18.78 13.96
CA ILE A 761 -76.45 17.60 13.15
C ILE A 761 -75.68 17.52 11.83
N GLU A 762 -74.61 16.73 11.71
CA GLU A 762 -74.49 15.25 11.64
C GLU A 762 -74.72 14.67 10.23
N SER A 763 -73.78 13.77 9.86
CA SER A 763 -73.82 12.86 8.71
C SER A 763 -73.61 13.55 7.34
N SER A 764 -73.04 12.97 6.29
CA SER A 764 -72.46 11.65 6.03
C SER A 764 -71.87 11.67 4.60
N ARG A 765 -70.94 10.74 4.35
CA ARG A 765 -70.70 10.01 3.07
C ARG A 765 -70.26 10.79 1.82
N ILE A 766 -69.01 10.56 1.37
CA ILE A 766 -68.59 9.59 0.32
C ILE A 766 -68.86 10.06 -1.14
N LYS A 767 -67.77 10.30 -1.89
CA LYS A 767 -67.39 9.83 -3.26
C LYS A 767 -66.45 10.85 -3.89
N ILE A 768 -65.17 10.53 -4.14
CA ILE A 768 -64.64 9.83 -5.34
C ILE A 768 -65.05 10.57 -6.63
N ASN A 769 -64.15 11.31 -7.30
CA ASN A 769 -63.23 10.78 -8.31
C ASN A 769 -62.41 11.88 -8.99
N ASN A 770 -61.20 11.48 -9.42
CA ASN A 770 -60.44 11.93 -10.61
C ASN A 770 -59.97 13.39 -10.67
N SER A 771 -58.78 13.74 -11.15
CA SER A 771 -57.71 13.05 -11.87
C SER A 771 -56.62 14.10 -12.06
N TYR A 772 -55.34 13.76 -12.04
CA TYR A 772 -54.41 14.15 -13.13
C TYR A 772 -53.10 13.36 -13.01
N ASN A 773 -52.80 12.66 -14.10
CA ASN A 773 -51.54 12.01 -14.39
C ASN A 773 -50.41 13.05 -14.51
N LYS A 774 -49.19 12.68 -14.08
CA LYS A 774 -48.06 12.70 -15.01
C LYS A 774 -47.00 11.67 -14.62
N VAL A 775 -46.66 10.90 -15.66
CA VAL A 775 -45.65 9.85 -15.79
C VAL A 775 -44.28 10.49 -16.05
N GLU A 776 -43.22 9.90 -15.48
CA GLU A 776 -41.89 9.61 -16.08
C GLU A 776 -41.04 9.01 -14.95
N ASN A 777 -40.90 7.68 -14.87
CA ASN A 777 -39.86 6.85 -15.50
C ASN A 777 -38.45 7.43 -15.38
N GLU A 778 -37.59 6.74 -14.60
CA GLU A 778 -36.36 6.17 -15.14
C GLU A 778 -35.76 5.16 -14.15
N ASN A 779 -35.56 3.93 -14.66
CA ASN A 779 -34.64 2.95 -14.11
C ASN A 779 -33.24 3.28 -14.63
N THR A 780 -32.25 3.26 -13.74
CA THR A 780 -30.93 2.65 -13.98
C THR A 780 -30.43 2.06 -12.67
#